data_AF-A0A9D9H2W3-F1
#
_entry.id   AF-A0A9D9H2W3-F1
#
_cell.length_a   1.000
_cell.length_b   1.000
_cell.length_c   1.000
_cell.angle_alpha   90.00
_cell.angle_beta   90.00
_cell.angle_gamma   90.00
#
_symmetry.space_group_name_H-M   'P 1'
#
loop_
_entity.id
_entity.type
_entity.pdbx_description
1 polymer ?
#
loop_
_entity_poly.entity_id
_entity_poly.type
_entity_poly.pdbx_seq_one_letter_code
_entity_poly.pdbx_strand_id
1 'polypeptide(L)'
;MKRFLSLALAAAMTLSLVPVSAFASSYNRISKVVTVEKDDVITESKAPSVVINDENGDLARELSKTNGSVEFELVLNGAEWDDMEKEVTVDSTATTLVKVSEFDGSKEADTKASARVAGADIVATTVEGTVNKKITPVDVTVKLTDDTLAAELTKGTNVSTWFKNLPAGLVAEVKTTANKGAAEVAVTISGTPTEKADAVKIPVKVPETALTGAAELTTTNVVTFNIAEATQIPPTTPGGGDEEQTPAETPVTIKKLTSTRALVTVKGTPAAKEGGELVINLAGVKVTDSRATVTINPKESPVSADTFTFAKSVDGGTIVSVEGTKNFSGAETMKPIFIEEVTDGTFKAGEKMTLKLNSGFKFVGKPTVEVVSGDLAIKSPTVTAQDERTIEIVLDNTAKSKKASMIKITGIKIDEDGADFEDVAEITVRGDNVDKTTVEMGKYIDWGVKVSAEDKTLPTIYSGAKDDEKDQETLKLTLKETAANSWLTNRKTTLTFPEGVKVTDVTVDTNKNMTVADSDFDIDGNVITLPAGVAEITDKSKKAELGLIFNVEVAPDFTGDITVEVGGPALGATSKVTLAKAVAPITVEAEKTSVAIDYRNVEVADIIVKEAEAGLWEKKQTIILSAENMEFEKGIKAEIVEGDGEIKKLDVNKGLITITIDSESSKTPMTIKLTDASLYLDRTLPAGDYALSLVKGDGALMFETYNGEDGNDPSNDKEFGFDVDEVVMVKDYVTVATAGRDQGTTFTTNVVVTIDSDKMIVDGQEVALDVPAFLSADGRTMLPVRAVTEALSDPSNTQPVDWIAGNPGTIMIYYGDKTVSMTLGSTTMYINGTPVPMTTAPVIVNDRAFLPMRDLGRALGLSDNQIEWDATARTATFNPVAEAK
;
A
#
# COMPACT_ATOMS: atom_id res chain seq x y z
N MET A 1 -38.19 11.61 1.44
CA MET A 1 -39.22 10.56 1.22
C MET A 1 -40.03 10.69 -0.08
N LYS A 2 -39.78 11.68 -0.97
CA LYS A 2 -40.39 11.77 -2.31
C LYS A 2 -39.41 11.55 -3.49
N ARG A 3 -38.15 11.16 -3.21
CA ARG A 3 -37.11 10.88 -4.23
C ARG A 3 -36.80 9.38 -4.42
N PHE A 4 -37.52 8.51 -3.70
CA PHE A 4 -37.35 7.05 -3.77
C PHE A 4 -38.45 6.35 -4.59
N LEU A 5 -39.45 7.08 -5.11
CA LEU A 5 -40.58 6.50 -5.84
C LEU A 5 -40.49 6.68 -7.37
N SER A 6 -39.59 7.54 -7.88
CA SER A 6 -39.44 7.75 -9.33
C SER A 6 -38.46 6.77 -9.98
N LEU A 7 -37.45 6.28 -9.24
CA LEU A 7 -36.50 5.30 -9.76
C LEU A 7 -37.09 3.87 -9.82
N ALA A 8 -38.08 3.58 -8.98
CA ALA A 8 -38.80 2.30 -8.98
C ALA A 8 -39.87 2.20 -10.09
N LEU A 9 -40.25 3.32 -10.73
CA LEU A 9 -41.31 3.34 -11.75
C LEU A 9 -40.78 3.25 -13.18
N ALA A 10 -39.49 3.54 -13.41
CA ALA A 10 -38.84 3.35 -14.72
C ALA A 10 -38.41 1.88 -14.96
N ALA A 11 -38.25 1.08 -13.90
CA ALA A 11 -37.97 -0.35 -14.00
C ALA A 11 -39.25 -1.22 -14.11
N ALA A 12 -40.45 -0.63 -14.04
CA ALA A 12 -41.71 -1.38 -13.86
C ALA A 12 -42.70 -1.29 -15.05
N MET A 13 -42.33 -0.70 -16.20
CA MET A 13 -43.22 -0.65 -17.37
C MET A 13 -42.54 -0.94 -18.73
N THR A 14 -41.74 -2.01 -18.81
CA THR A 14 -41.42 -2.65 -20.11
C THR A 14 -41.50 -4.19 -20.09
N LEU A 15 -41.95 -4.80 -18.98
CA LEU A 15 -42.23 -6.23 -18.94
C LEU A 15 -43.71 -6.52 -19.23
N SER A 16 -44.05 -6.55 -20.51
CA SER A 16 -44.98 -7.55 -21.04
C SER A 16 -44.87 -7.63 -22.57
N LEU A 17 -43.92 -8.43 -23.06
CA LEU A 17 -44.07 -9.20 -24.29
C LEU A 17 -43.13 -10.40 -24.16
N VAL A 18 -43.72 -11.58 -24.30
CA VAL A 18 -43.08 -12.90 -24.30
C VAL A 18 -41.98 -12.93 -25.38
N PRO A 19 -40.84 -13.61 -25.18
CA PRO A 19 -39.77 -13.61 -26.16
C PRO A 19 -40.21 -14.37 -27.42
N VAL A 20 -40.39 -13.65 -28.52
CA VAL A 20 -40.26 -14.27 -29.84
C VAL A 20 -38.79 -14.16 -30.20
N SER A 21 -38.09 -15.28 -30.08
CA SER A 21 -36.75 -15.46 -30.62
C SER A 21 -36.78 -15.28 -32.14
N ALA A 22 -36.51 -14.06 -32.60
CA ALA A 22 -36.03 -13.77 -33.93
C ALA A 22 -34.70 -13.03 -33.75
N PHE A 23 -33.61 -13.60 -34.25
CA PHE A 23 -32.29 -12.98 -34.25
C PHE A 23 -32.34 -11.71 -35.11
N ALA A 24 -32.57 -10.54 -34.50
CA ALA A 24 -32.38 -9.25 -35.15
C ALA A 24 -30.87 -8.97 -35.26
N SER A 25 -30.38 -8.62 -36.44
CA SER A 25 -28.94 -8.58 -36.73
C SER A 25 -28.44 -7.26 -37.33
N SER A 26 -29.15 -6.15 -37.16
CA SER A 26 -28.62 -4.86 -37.62
C SER A 26 -27.46 -4.40 -36.71
N TYR A 27 -26.47 -3.72 -37.27
CA TYR A 27 -25.48 -2.99 -36.50
C TYR A 27 -25.83 -1.50 -36.54
N ASN A 28 -26.19 -0.92 -35.42
CA ASN A 28 -26.59 0.49 -35.37
C ASN A 28 -25.42 1.37 -34.91
N ARG A 29 -25.37 2.62 -35.38
CA ARG A 29 -24.41 3.62 -34.90
C ARG A 29 -24.99 5.04 -34.93
N ILE A 30 -24.32 5.95 -34.23
CA ILE A 30 -24.51 7.39 -34.42
C ILE A 30 -23.34 7.97 -35.24
N SER A 31 -23.62 8.85 -36.18
CA SER A 31 -22.59 9.40 -37.09
C SER A 31 -21.55 10.28 -36.39
N LYS A 32 -21.93 10.97 -35.32
CA LYS A 32 -21.06 11.82 -34.49
C LYS A 32 -21.76 12.16 -33.17
N VAL A 33 -20.99 12.60 -32.18
CA VAL A 33 -21.51 13.26 -30.97
C VAL A 33 -21.19 14.74 -31.08
N VAL A 34 -22.20 15.60 -30.91
CA VAL A 34 -22.01 17.05 -30.95
C VAL A 34 -22.05 17.68 -29.56
N THR A 35 -21.33 18.78 -29.38
CA THR A 35 -21.54 19.66 -28.22
C THR A 35 -22.40 20.84 -28.66
N VAL A 36 -23.48 21.10 -27.94
CA VAL A 36 -24.41 22.21 -28.17
C VAL A 36 -24.65 22.97 -26.87
N GLU A 37 -25.29 24.12 -26.94
CA GLU A 37 -25.79 24.76 -25.72
C GLU A 37 -26.98 23.97 -25.16
N LYS A 38 -27.19 24.04 -23.85
CA LYS A 38 -28.35 23.40 -23.23
C LYS A 38 -29.62 24.08 -23.73
N ASP A 39 -30.64 23.26 -23.99
CA ASP A 39 -31.93 23.64 -24.56
C ASP A 39 -31.89 24.07 -26.04
N ASP A 40 -30.74 23.95 -26.72
CA ASP A 40 -30.66 24.25 -28.15
C ASP A 40 -31.19 23.13 -29.04
N VAL A 41 -31.71 23.54 -30.19
CA VAL A 41 -32.15 22.67 -31.27
C VAL A 41 -30.99 22.40 -32.23
N ILE A 42 -30.71 21.12 -32.48
CA ILE A 42 -29.63 20.75 -33.40
C ILE A 42 -30.00 21.11 -34.84
N THR A 43 -29.17 21.95 -35.46
CA THR A 43 -29.33 22.42 -36.84
C THR A 43 -28.81 21.40 -37.86
N GLU A 44 -29.30 21.47 -39.12
CA GLU A 44 -28.94 20.51 -40.18
C GLU A 44 -27.43 20.35 -40.39
N SER A 45 -26.65 21.43 -40.32
CA SER A 45 -25.19 21.39 -40.53
C SER A 45 -24.44 20.66 -39.41
N LYS A 46 -25.00 20.68 -38.20
CA LYS A 46 -24.44 20.05 -37.00
C LYS A 46 -25.10 18.70 -36.69
N ALA A 47 -26.22 18.34 -37.32
CA ALA A 47 -27.02 17.18 -36.95
C ALA A 47 -26.29 15.83 -37.04
N PRO A 48 -26.30 15.03 -35.95
CA PRO A 48 -25.93 13.63 -36.00
C PRO A 48 -27.05 12.80 -36.66
N SER A 49 -26.73 11.58 -37.06
CA SER A 49 -27.68 10.68 -37.71
C SER A 49 -27.59 9.30 -37.08
N VAL A 50 -28.74 8.70 -36.79
CA VAL A 50 -28.87 7.29 -36.43
C VAL A 50 -28.75 6.49 -37.73
N VAL A 51 -27.81 5.56 -37.76
CA VAL A 51 -27.58 4.70 -38.92
C VAL A 51 -27.85 3.26 -38.51
N ILE A 52 -28.80 2.62 -39.18
CA ILE A 52 -29.14 1.21 -39.01
C ILE A 52 -28.52 0.46 -40.19
N ASN A 53 -27.53 -0.38 -39.93
CA ASN A 53 -26.87 -1.17 -40.98
C ASN A 53 -27.47 -2.56 -41.05
N ASP A 54 -27.97 -2.93 -42.21
CA ASP A 54 -28.56 -4.24 -42.47
C ASP A 54 -27.50 -5.24 -42.96
N GLU A 55 -26.54 -5.55 -42.09
CA GLU A 55 -25.36 -6.37 -42.44
C GLU A 55 -25.72 -7.76 -42.99
N ASN A 56 -26.79 -8.39 -42.48
CA ASN A 56 -27.23 -9.73 -42.93
C ASN A 56 -28.47 -9.70 -43.84
N GLY A 57 -28.90 -8.52 -44.31
CA GLY A 57 -30.03 -8.42 -45.23
C GLY A 57 -31.39 -8.78 -44.63
N ASP A 58 -31.54 -8.78 -43.31
CA ASP A 58 -32.76 -9.16 -42.61
C ASP A 58 -33.86 -8.11 -42.76
N LEU A 59 -33.48 -6.83 -42.70
CA LEU A 59 -34.39 -5.70 -42.98
C LEU A 59 -34.80 -5.72 -44.45
N ALA A 60 -33.85 -5.95 -45.35
CA ALA A 60 -34.07 -6.09 -46.78
C ALA A 60 -35.04 -7.22 -47.10
N ARG A 61 -34.87 -8.38 -46.44
CA ARG A 61 -35.75 -9.54 -46.61
C ARG A 61 -37.17 -9.27 -46.12
N GLU A 62 -37.33 -8.57 -45.00
CA GLU A 62 -38.66 -8.24 -44.46
C GLU A 62 -39.41 -7.25 -45.36
N LEU A 63 -38.72 -6.23 -45.87
CA LEU A 63 -39.27 -5.24 -46.79
C LEU A 63 -39.55 -5.83 -48.20
N SER A 64 -38.85 -6.90 -48.57
CA SER A 64 -39.08 -7.58 -49.85
C SER A 64 -40.38 -8.40 -49.95
N LYS A 65 -41.08 -8.62 -48.84
CA LYS A 65 -42.37 -9.32 -48.82
C LYS A 65 -43.46 -8.48 -49.47
N THR A 66 -44.50 -9.10 -50.05
CA THR A 66 -45.68 -8.38 -50.56
C THR A 66 -46.33 -7.60 -49.41
N ASN A 67 -46.38 -6.26 -49.53
CA ASN A 67 -46.75 -5.33 -48.45
C ASN A 67 -45.82 -5.33 -47.22
N GLY A 68 -44.55 -5.68 -47.40
CA GLY A 68 -43.52 -5.64 -46.36
C GLY A 68 -43.40 -4.26 -45.73
N SER A 69 -43.43 -4.23 -44.40
CA SER A 69 -43.32 -3.02 -43.59
C SER A 69 -42.50 -3.33 -42.34
N VAL A 70 -41.53 -2.48 -42.03
CA VAL A 70 -40.71 -2.55 -40.82
C VAL A 70 -41.04 -1.32 -39.98
N GLU A 71 -41.40 -1.54 -38.72
CA GLU A 71 -41.67 -0.48 -37.78
C GLU A 71 -40.76 -0.61 -36.56
N PHE A 72 -40.10 0.49 -36.20
CA PHE A 72 -39.34 0.59 -34.96
C PHE A 72 -39.51 2.00 -34.40
N GLU A 73 -39.20 2.18 -33.14
CA GLU A 73 -39.42 3.43 -32.42
C GLU A 73 -38.08 4.03 -31.99
N LEU A 74 -37.93 5.33 -32.19
CA LEU A 74 -36.83 6.09 -31.61
C LEU A 74 -37.30 6.77 -30.33
N VAL A 75 -36.60 6.53 -29.24
CA VAL A 75 -36.86 7.11 -27.92
C VAL A 75 -35.69 8.01 -27.53
N LEU A 76 -35.92 9.30 -27.41
CA LEU A 76 -34.95 10.27 -26.93
C LEU A 76 -34.96 10.32 -25.41
N ASN A 77 -33.78 10.50 -24.82
CA ASN A 77 -33.58 10.77 -23.41
C ASN A 77 -32.53 11.88 -23.26
N GLY A 78 -32.82 12.90 -22.46
CA GLY A 78 -32.06 14.16 -22.43
C GLY A 78 -32.24 15.02 -23.68
N ALA A 79 -33.25 14.72 -24.49
CA ALA A 79 -33.63 15.46 -25.68
C ALA A 79 -35.09 15.22 -26.06
N GLU A 80 -35.64 16.11 -26.87
CA GLU A 80 -37.04 16.09 -27.31
C GLU A 80 -37.14 16.30 -28.82
N TRP A 81 -38.06 15.57 -29.44
CA TRP A 81 -38.54 15.83 -30.80
C TRP A 81 -39.38 17.11 -30.76
N ASP A 82 -38.99 18.12 -31.53
CA ASP A 82 -39.81 19.31 -31.76
C ASP A 82 -41.13 18.94 -32.51
N ASP A 83 -42.05 19.86 -32.75
CA ASP A 83 -43.35 19.54 -33.37
C ASP A 83 -43.22 18.93 -34.78
N MET A 84 -43.55 17.63 -34.90
CA MET A 84 -43.46 16.87 -36.14
C MET A 84 -44.83 16.24 -36.50
N GLU A 85 -45.52 16.78 -37.51
CA GLU A 85 -46.45 16.01 -38.33
C GLU A 85 -46.12 16.25 -39.82
N LYS A 86 -45.68 15.19 -40.54
CA LYS A 86 -45.69 15.14 -42.02
C LYS A 86 -45.41 13.73 -42.57
N GLU A 87 -46.14 13.34 -43.62
CA GLU A 87 -45.78 12.24 -44.53
C GLU A 87 -44.78 12.74 -45.59
N VAL A 88 -43.77 11.94 -45.95
CA VAL A 88 -42.74 12.29 -46.95
C VAL A 88 -42.53 11.12 -47.92
N THR A 89 -42.47 11.42 -49.23
CA THR A 89 -42.11 10.50 -50.33
C THR A 89 -40.72 10.88 -50.89
N VAL A 90 -39.94 9.89 -51.36
CA VAL A 90 -38.50 10.03 -51.71
C VAL A 90 -38.25 9.64 -53.17
N ASP A 91 -37.53 10.49 -53.92
CA ASP A 91 -37.04 10.27 -55.30
C ASP A 91 -35.65 9.60 -55.33
N SER A 92 -35.40 8.77 -56.34
CA SER A 92 -34.51 7.59 -56.34
C SER A 92 -33.08 7.79 -56.89
N THR A 93 -32.47 8.98 -56.77
CA THR A 93 -31.13 9.22 -57.37
C THR A 93 -30.04 9.77 -56.44
N ALA A 94 -30.22 9.79 -55.12
CA ALA A 94 -29.14 10.10 -54.17
C ALA A 94 -29.25 9.31 -52.86
N THR A 95 -28.10 8.90 -52.31
CA THR A 95 -27.91 8.45 -50.93
C THR A 95 -28.75 9.31 -49.98
N THR A 96 -29.83 8.73 -49.44
CA THR A 96 -30.99 9.50 -48.99
C THR A 96 -30.80 10.10 -47.59
N LEU A 97 -30.87 11.43 -47.50
CA LEU A 97 -30.98 12.23 -46.28
C LEU A 97 -32.45 12.63 -46.08
N VAL A 98 -33.04 12.32 -44.91
CA VAL A 98 -34.36 12.81 -44.51
C VAL A 98 -34.20 14.08 -43.67
N LYS A 99 -34.89 15.18 -44.05
CA LYS A 99 -34.86 16.50 -43.38
C LYS A 99 -36.20 16.80 -42.69
N VAL A 100 -36.18 17.46 -41.54
CA VAL A 100 -37.39 18.02 -40.89
C VAL A 100 -37.06 19.42 -40.34
N SER A 101 -37.91 20.40 -40.63
CA SER A 101 -37.70 21.83 -40.35
C SER A 101 -38.89 22.50 -39.65
N GLU A 102 -38.56 23.41 -38.70
CA GLU A 102 -39.27 24.61 -38.16
C GLU A 102 -40.06 24.56 -36.81
N PHE A 103 -39.37 24.94 -35.72
CA PHE A 103 -39.58 26.01 -34.68
C PHE A 103 -40.95 26.26 -33.99
N ASP A 104 -41.02 26.19 -32.64
CA ASP A 104 -41.17 27.34 -31.68
C ASP A 104 -41.49 26.90 -30.21
N GLY A 105 -40.58 27.22 -29.28
CA GLY A 105 -40.86 27.80 -27.96
C GLY A 105 -41.81 27.13 -26.95
N SER A 106 -41.27 26.57 -25.86
CA SER A 106 -41.21 27.24 -24.54
C SER A 106 -41.07 26.30 -23.31
N LYS A 107 -40.14 26.70 -22.42
CA LYS A 107 -40.12 26.61 -20.94
C LYS A 107 -39.82 25.31 -20.14
N GLU A 108 -38.65 25.38 -19.51
CA GLU A 108 -38.33 25.21 -18.06
C GLU A 108 -38.12 23.83 -17.40
N ALA A 109 -36.84 23.62 -17.00
CA ALA A 109 -36.31 23.36 -15.64
C ALA A 109 -36.57 21.99 -14.97
N ASP A 110 -35.53 21.24 -14.60
CA ASP A 110 -34.63 21.45 -13.45
C ASP A 110 -33.91 20.13 -13.01
N THR A 111 -32.82 20.31 -12.29
CA THR A 111 -31.67 19.49 -11.84
C THR A 111 -31.85 18.21 -10.97
N LYS A 112 -30.93 17.23 -11.10
CA LYS A 112 -29.89 16.81 -10.08
C LYS A 112 -29.25 15.40 -10.23
N ALA A 113 -27.90 15.38 -10.24
CA ALA A 113 -26.87 14.47 -9.66
C ALA A 113 -27.01 12.91 -9.69
N SER A 114 -25.94 12.21 -10.14
CA SER A 114 -25.81 10.74 -10.17
C SER A 114 -24.48 10.21 -9.58
N ALA A 115 -24.50 8.97 -9.07
CA ALA A 115 -23.42 8.26 -8.35
C ALA A 115 -22.44 7.50 -9.29
N ARG A 116 -21.27 7.12 -8.77
CA ARG A 116 -20.14 6.45 -9.48
C ARG A 116 -20.38 4.96 -9.74
N VAL A 117 -19.87 4.45 -10.87
CA VAL A 117 -20.02 3.07 -11.40
C VAL A 117 -18.65 2.56 -11.85
N ALA A 118 -18.33 1.28 -11.54
CA ALA A 118 -17.09 0.63 -11.93
C ALA A 118 -16.92 0.52 -13.46
N GLY A 119 -15.68 0.60 -13.94
CA GLY A 119 -15.37 0.64 -15.37
C GLY A 119 -13.97 0.14 -15.71
N ALA A 120 -13.74 -0.14 -16.99
CA ALA A 120 -12.41 -0.42 -17.54
C ALA A 120 -12.16 0.48 -18.76
N ASP A 121 -10.92 0.88 -18.99
CA ASP A 121 -10.54 1.63 -20.18
C ASP A 121 -9.11 1.32 -20.65
N ILE A 122 -8.84 1.64 -21.91
CA ILE A 122 -7.50 1.57 -22.51
C ILE A 122 -7.19 2.90 -23.21
N VAL A 123 -5.93 3.15 -23.53
CA VAL A 123 -5.61 4.15 -24.55
C VAL A 123 -5.91 3.55 -25.92
N ALA A 124 -6.67 4.26 -26.76
CA ALA A 124 -6.96 3.81 -28.13
C ALA A 124 -5.65 3.51 -28.87
N THR A 125 -5.51 2.27 -29.34
CA THR A 125 -4.24 1.75 -29.88
C THR A 125 -4.51 1.08 -31.23
N THR A 126 -3.59 1.25 -32.19
CA THR A 126 -3.69 0.63 -33.51
C THR A 126 -2.63 -0.46 -33.68
N VAL A 127 -3.04 -1.65 -34.13
CA VAL A 127 -2.16 -2.76 -34.52
C VAL A 127 -2.14 -2.84 -36.04
N GLU A 128 -1.00 -2.54 -36.64
CA GLU A 128 -0.80 -2.56 -38.09
C GLU A 128 -0.01 -3.79 -38.53
N GLY A 129 -0.36 -4.35 -39.69
CA GLY A 129 0.35 -5.50 -40.24
C GLY A 129 -0.01 -5.80 -41.69
N THR A 130 0.58 -6.88 -42.20
CA THR A 130 0.26 -7.42 -43.53
C THR A 130 0.01 -8.91 -43.38
N VAL A 131 -1.00 -9.43 -44.08
CA VAL A 131 -1.32 -10.85 -44.06
C VAL A 131 -0.07 -11.68 -44.38
N ASN A 132 0.17 -12.73 -43.59
CA ASN A 132 1.32 -13.65 -43.63
C ASN A 132 2.69 -13.05 -43.27
N LYS A 133 2.75 -11.84 -42.67
CA LYS A 133 3.99 -11.27 -42.12
C LYS A 133 3.89 -11.05 -40.61
N LYS A 134 4.89 -11.50 -39.85
CA LYS A 134 4.94 -11.27 -38.39
C LYS A 134 4.87 -9.77 -38.08
N ILE A 135 3.97 -9.39 -37.19
CA ILE A 135 3.81 -7.99 -36.76
C ILE A 135 4.90 -7.61 -35.75
N THR A 136 5.20 -6.31 -35.67
CA THR A 136 5.89 -5.76 -34.51
C THR A 136 4.96 -5.85 -33.30
N PRO A 137 5.39 -6.39 -32.14
CA PRO A 137 4.52 -6.50 -30.97
C PRO A 137 4.01 -5.12 -30.50
N VAL A 138 2.75 -5.05 -30.08
CA VAL A 138 2.08 -3.82 -29.63
C VAL A 138 1.52 -4.02 -28.23
N ASP A 139 1.83 -3.09 -27.32
CA ASP A 139 1.39 -3.16 -25.93
C ASP A 139 0.10 -2.35 -25.70
N VAL A 140 -0.80 -2.92 -24.90
CA VAL A 140 -2.09 -2.34 -24.52
C VAL A 140 -2.22 -2.44 -23.01
N THR A 141 -2.37 -1.29 -22.33
CA THR A 141 -2.59 -1.24 -20.87
C THR A 141 -4.07 -1.02 -20.56
N VAL A 142 -4.68 -2.01 -19.90
CA VAL A 142 -6.07 -1.96 -19.42
C VAL A 142 -6.06 -1.38 -18.01
N LYS A 143 -6.83 -0.30 -17.79
CA LYS A 143 -7.02 0.35 -16.48
C LYS A 143 -8.42 0.07 -15.95
N LEU A 144 -8.55 -0.25 -14.67
CA LEU A 144 -9.79 -0.50 -13.95
C LEU A 144 -10.10 0.71 -13.05
N THR A 145 -11.34 1.16 -13.04
CA THR A 145 -11.86 2.25 -12.20
C THR A 145 -12.94 1.71 -11.29
N ASP A 146 -12.82 1.96 -9.98
CA ASP A 146 -13.72 1.43 -8.95
C ASP A 146 -13.86 -0.12 -8.95
N ASP A 147 -12.83 -0.86 -9.44
CA ASP A 147 -12.65 -2.34 -9.37
C ASP A 147 -11.14 -2.73 -9.47
N THR A 148 -10.78 -3.98 -9.15
CA THR A 148 -9.38 -4.51 -9.15
C THR A 148 -9.29 -5.99 -9.54
N LEU A 149 -8.09 -6.53 -9.80
CA LEU A 149 -7.90 -7.95 -10.13
C LEU A 149 -8.18 -8.90 -8.95
N ALA A 150 -8.93 -9.98 -9.20
CA ALA A 150 -9.27 -11.01 -8.20
C ALA A 150 -8.11 -11.93 -7.82
N ALA A 151 -7.17 -12.15 -8.74
CA ALA A 151 -6.03 -13.04 -8.61
C ALA A 151 -4.83 -12.53 -9.43
N GLU A 152 -3.65 -13.06 -9.15
CA GLU A 152 -2.43 -12.73 -9.90
C GLU A 152 -2.47 -13.26 -11.33
N LEU A 153 -2.05 -12.42 -12.28
CA LEU A 153 -1.82 -12.80 -13.68
C LEU A 153 -0.30 -12.74 -13.96
N THR A 154 0.34 -13.89 -14.07
CA THR A 154 1.79 -13.99 -14.32
C THR A 154 2.15 -13.55 -15.74
N LYS A 155 3.36 -13.01 -15.92
CA LYS A 155 3.91 -12.69 -17.25
C LYS A 155 3.83 -13.89 -18.21
N GLY A 156 3.36 -13.65 -19.44
CA GLY A 156 3.17 -14.68 -20.47
C GLY A 156 1.82 -15.40 -20.40
N THR A 157 0.96 -15.09 -19.43
CA THR A 157 -0.41 -15.65 -19.39
C THR A 157 -1.17 -15.23 -20.64
N ASN A 158 -1.74 -16.20 -21.36
CA ASN A 158 -2.53 -15.94 -22.56
C ASN A 158 -3.92 -15.41 -22.18
N VAL A 159 -4.20 -14.18 -22.61
CA VAL A 159 -5.46 -13.47 -22.38
C VAL A 159 -6.14 -13.11 -23.69
N SER A 160 -5.85 -13.81 -24.80
CA SER A 160 -6.46 -13.59 -26.11
C SER A 160 -7.99 -13.63 -26.07
N THR A 161 -8.57 -14.37 -25.14
CA THR A 161 -10.02 -14.45 -24.93
C THR A 161 -10.65 -13.13 -24.47
N TRP A 162 -9.86 -12.18 -23.94
CA TRP A 162 -10.32 -10.83 -23.61
C TRP A 162 -10.57 -10.01 -24.88
N PHE A 163 -10.04 -10.42 -26.03
CA PHE A 163 -10.20 -9.78 -27.33
C PHE A 163 -11.12 -10.64 -28.19
N LYS A 164 -12.43 -10.38 -28.11
CA LYS A 164 -13.41 -11.15 -28.88
C LYS A 164 -13.16 -10.95 -30.39
N ASN A 165 -12.91 -12.05 -31.11
CA ASN A 165 -12.55 -12.09 -32.53
C ASN A 165 -11.18 -11.46 -32.87
N LEU A 166 -10.17 -11.65 -32.01
CA LEU A 166 -8.78 -11.30 -32.34
C LEU A 166 -8.38 -11.90 -33.72
N PRO A 167 -7.80 -11.11 -34.65
CA PRO A 167 -7.46 -11.60 -35.99
C PRO A 167 -6.63 -12.89 -35.94
N ALA A 168 -7.01 -13.87 -36.78
CA ALA A 168 -6.39 -15.19 -36.79
C ALA A 168 -4.87 -15.10 -36.96
N GLY A 169 -4.13 -15.83 -36.11
CA GLY A 169 -2.67 -15.84 -36.09
C GLY A 169 -2.02 -14.81 -35.14
N LEU A 170 -2.81 -13.99 -34.44
CA LEU A 170 -2.35 -13.13 -33.35
C LEU A 170 -2.68 -13.73 -31.98
N VAL A 171 -1.87 -13.40 -30.98
CA VAL A 171 -2.04 -13.75 -29.55
C VAL A 171 -1.84 -12.52 -28.67
N ALA A 172 -2.54 -12.47 -27.54
CA ALA A 172 -2.40 -11.43 -26.53
C ALA A 172 -1.93 -12.06 -25.20
N GLU A 173 -0.76 -11.64 -24.71
CA GLU A 173 -0.14 -12.20 -23.50
C GLU A 173 0.21 -11.12 -22.48
N VAL A 174 0.11 -11.42 -21.19
CA VAL A 174 0.43 -10.49 -20.11
C VAL A 174 1.91 -10.09 -20.17
N LYS A 175 2.19 -8.80 -20.31
CA LYS A 175 3.55 -8.26 -20.52
C LYS A 175 4.41 -8.31 -19.25
N THR A 176 3.81 -7.95 -18.12
CA THR A 176 4.42 -7.90 -16.78
C THR A 176 3.44 -8.47 -15.77
N THR A 177 3.93 -9.25 -14.79
CA THR A 177 3.06 -9.85 -13.75
C THR A 177 2.22 -8.77 -13.06
N ALA A 178 0.90 -8.95 -13.04
CA ALA A 178 -0.05 -8.09 -12.37
C ALA A 178 -0.59 -8.82 -11.12
N ASN A 179 -0.25 -8.31 -9.94
CA ASN A 179 -0.60 -8.94 -8.67
C ASN A 179 -2.10 -8.80 -8.36
N LYS A 180 -2.63 -9.67 -7.50
CA LYS A 180 -3.99 -9.55 -6.96
C LYS A 180 -4.21 -8.15 -6.37
N GLY A 181 -5.34 -7.51 -6.68
CA GLY A 181 -5.67 -6.15 -6.26
C GLY A 181 -5.12 -5.03 -7.17
N ALA A 182 -4.41 -5.37 -8.26
CA ALA A 182 -3.97 -4.37 -9.23
C ALA A 182 -5.15 -3.75 -9.99
N ALA A 183 -5.07 -2.44 -10.21
CA ALA A 183 -6.03 -1.69 -11.03
C ALA A 183 -5.58 -1.53 -12.49
N GLU A 184 -4.42 -2.08 -12.88
CA GLU A 184 -3.92 -2.01 -14.26
C GLU A 184 -3.28 -3.33 -14.71
N VAL A 185 -3.47 -3.69 -15.98
CA VAL A 185 -2.87 -4.88 -16.63
C VAL A 185 -2.30 -4.50 -17.98
N ALA A 186 -1.01 -4.74 -18.20
CA ALA A 186 -0.36 -4.55 -19.49
C ALA A 186 -0.32 -5.87 -20.29
N VAL A 187 -0.80 -5.82 -21.54
CA VAL A 187 -0.91 -6.96 -22.46
C VAL A 187 -0.15 -6.65 -23.74
N THR A 188 0.64 -7.60 -24.25
CA THR A 188 1.35 -7.50 -25.53
C THR A 188 0.63 -8.33 -26.58
N ILE A 189 0.23 -7.71 -27.69
CA ILE A 189 -0.31 -8.37 -28.88
C ILE A 189 0.84 -8.67 -29.85
N SER A 190 0.98 -9.93 -30.26
CA SER A 190 2.02 -10.35 -31.21
C SER A 190 1.56 -11.53 -32.07
N GLY A 191 2.29 -11.84 -33.14
CA GLY A 191 2.00 -13.00 -33.99
C GLY A 191 2.14 -12.72 -35.47
N THR A 192 1.59 -13.61 -36.31
CA THR A 192 1.58 -13.48 -37.76
C THR A 192 0.13 -13.60 -38.23
N PRO A 193 -0.52 -12.49 -38.60
CA PRO A 193 -1.93 -12.51 -38.97
C PRO A 193 -2.11 -13.26 -40.29
N THR A 194 -3.11 -14.14 -40.35
CA THR A 194 -3.42 -14.96 -41.54
C THR A 194 -4.58 -14.44 -42.36
N GLU A 195 -5.26 -13.38 -41.89
CA GLU A 195 -6.46 -12.81 -42.52
C GLU A 195 -6.42 -11.27 -42.52
N LYS A 196 -7.10 -10.65 -43.49
CA LYS A 196 -7.23 -9.20 -43.60
C LYS A 196 -8.09 -8.67 -42.45
N ALA A 197 -7.70 -7.54 -41.87
CA ALA A 197 -8.52 -6.80 -40.92
C ALA A 197 -8.48 -5.32 -41.33
N ASP A 198 -9.61 -4.76 -41.74
CA ASP A 198 -9.69 -3.37 -42.21
C ASP A 198 -10.36 -2.51 -41.13
N ALA A 199 -9.55 -1.78 -40.35
CA ALA A 199 -10.00 -0.97 -39.22
C ALA A 199 -10.90 -1.72 -38.21
N VAL A 200 -10.63 -3.01 -37.97
CA VAL A 200 -11.42 -3.84 -37.06
C VAL A 200 -11.19 -3.37 -35.62
N LYS A 201 -12.24 -2.89 -34.95
CA LYS A 201 -12.17 -2.33 -33.60
C LYS A 201 -12.63 -3.35 -32.56
N ILE A 202 -11.71 -3.78 -31.70
CA ILE A 202 -11.98 -4.79 -30.67
C ILE A 202 -11.86 -4.15 -29.27
N PRO A 203 -12.94 -4.08 -28.49
CA PRO A 203 -12.84 -3.71 -27.07
C PRO A 203 -12.23 -4.86 -26.27
N VAL A 204 -11.55 -4.53 -25.17
CA VAL A 204 -11.03 -5.53 -24.24
C VAL A 204 -12.11 -5.84 -23.21
N LYS A 205 -12.45 -7.13 -23.09
CA LYS A 205 -13.41 -7.66 -22.11
C LYS A 205 -12.65 -8.35 -21.00
N VAL A 206 -12.61 -7.71 -19.83
CA VAL A 206 -12.02 -8.31 -18.63
C VAL A 206 -13.11 -9.15 -17.96
N PRO A 207 -12.98 -10.50 -17.97
CA PRO A 207 -14.03 -11.39 -17.49
C PRO A 207 -14.23 -11.20 -15.99
N GLU A 208 -15.44 -11.45 -15.51
CA GLU A 208 -15.79 -11.42 -14.08
C GLU A 208 -14.80 -12.26 -13.23
N THR A 209 -14.34 -13.40 -13.73
CA THR A 209 -13.38 -14.28 -13.02
C THR A 209 -12.01 -13.63 -12.79
N ALA A 210 -11.68 -12.57 -13.52
CA ALA A 210 -10.45 -11.81 -13.34
C ALA A 210 -10.62 -10.60 -12.40
N LEU A 211 -11.85 -10.26 -11.98
CA LEU A 211 -12.19 -9.03 -11.25
C LEU A 211 -12.72 -9.30 -9.85
N THR A 212 -12.45 -8.37 -8.93
CA THR A 212 -13.01 -8.40 -7.58
C THR A 212 -14.51 -8.10 -7.56
N GLY A 213 -15.00 -7.28 -8.50
CA GLY A 213 -16.42 -7.04 -8.74
C GLY A 213 -17.06 -8.17 -9.56
N ALA A 214 -18.30 -8.51 -9.23
CA ALA A 214 -19.05 -9.62 -9.85
C ALA A 214 -19.67 -9.25 -11.22
N ALA A 215 -18.95 -8.49 -12.07
CA ALA A 215 -19.41 -8.13 -13.40
C ALA A 215 -18.25 -7.99 -14.42
N GLU A 216 -18.41 -8.56 -15.62
CA GLU A 216 -17.48 -8.36 -16.73
C GLU A 216 -17.40 -6.86 -17.09
N LEU A 217 -16.17 -6.34 -17.17
CA LEU A 217 -15.92 -4.96 -17.58
C LEU A 217 -15.44 -4.93 -19.02
N THR A 218 -16.07 -4.10 -19.85
CA THR A 218 -15.68 -3.88 -21.25
C THR A 218 -15.08 -2.49 -21.40
N THR A 219 -13.94 -2.38 -22.06
CA THR A 219 -13.28 -1.09 -22.25
C THR A 219 -14.10 -0.15 -23.12
N THR A 220 -14.13 1.13 -22.74
CA THR A 220 -14.78 2.18 -23.54
C THR A 220 -14.01 2.50 -24.82
N ASN A 221 -12.67 2.47 -24.76
CA ASN A 221 -11.81 2.54 -25.93
C ASN A 221 -11.51 1.14 -26.49
N VAL A 222 -11.09 1.09 -27.76
CA VAL A 222 -10.91 -0.14 -28.54
C VAL A 222 -9.50 -0.20 -29.15
N VAL A 223 -9.03 -1.43 -29.39
CA VAL A 223 -7.84 -1.66 -30.20
C VAL A 223 -8.27 -1.81 -31.65
N THR A 224 -7.67 -1.02 -32.55
CA THR A 224 -7.98 -1.04 -33.98
C THR A 224 -6.96 -1.89 -34.72
N PHE A 225 -7.39 -2.87 -35.51
CA PHE A 225 -6.53 -3.74 -36.31
C PHE A 225 -6.61 -3.38 -37.79
N ASN A 226 -5.46 -3.01 -38.36
CA ASN A 226 -5.25 -2.70 -39.78
C ASN A 226 -4.26 -3.71 -40.38
N ILE A 227 -4.76 -4.86 -40.81
CA ILE A 227 -3.98 -5.89 -41.50
C ILE A 227 -4.28 -5.84 -42.99
N ALA A 228 -3.34 -5.32 -43.79
CA ALA A 228 -3.49 -5.18 -45.24
C ALA A 228 -3.19 -6.50 -45.99
N GLU A 229 -3.87 -6.72 -47.12
CA GLU A 229 -3.49 -7.77 -48.08
C GLU A 229 -2.24 -7.36 -48.87
N ALA A 230 -1.39 -8.32 -49.22
CA ALA A 230 -0.22 -8.06 -50.05
C ALA A 230 -0.65 -7.78 -51.51
N THR A 231 -0.42 -6.56 -52.00
CA THR A 231 -0.78 -6.12 -53.37
C THR A 231 -0.12 -6.96 -54.47
N GLN A 232 -0.92 -7.48 -55.41
CA GLN A 232 -0.50 -7.81 -56.78
C GLN A 232 -1.06 -6.76 -57.76
N ILE A 233 -0.25 -6.36 -58.75
CA ILE A 233 -0.57 -5.30 -59.73
C ILE A 233 -1.10 -5.93 -61.04
N PRO A 234 -2.23 -5.44 -61.59
CA PRO A 234 -2.37 -5.35 -63.06
C PRO A 234 -3.03 -4.04 -63.59
N PRO A 235 -3.04 -3.81 -64.94
CA PRO A 235 -3.01 -2.48 -65.57
C PRO A 235 -4.37 -1.94 -66.11
N THR A 236 -4.31 -0.75 -66.73
CA THR A 236 -5.36 0.27 -66.96
C THR A 236 -6.13 0.23 -68.31
N THR A 237 -7.32 0.88 -68.28
CA THR A 237 -8.04 1.68 -69.33
C THR A 237 -8.97 0.95 -70.35
N PRO A 238 -9.93 1.62 -71.06
CA PRO A 238 -11.29 2.07 -70.64
C PRO A 238 -12.44 1.64 -71.59
N GLY A 239 -13.71 1.89 -71.21
CA GLY A 239 -14.76 2.33 -72.16
C GLY A 239 -16.16 1.68 -72.08
N GLY A 240 -17.16 2.51 -71.70
CA GLY A 240 -18.43 2.72 -72.42
C GLY A 240 -19.57 1.69 -72.39
N GLY A 241 -20.80 2.18 -72.15
CA GLY A 241 -22.03 1.64 -72.77
C GLY A 241 -23.22 1.42 -71.82
N ASP A 242 -24.32 2.14 -72.08
CA ASP A 242 -25.57 2.27 -71.35
C ASP A 242 -26.48 1.01 -71.31
N GLU A 243 -27.31 0.86 -70.27
CA GLU A 243 -28.79 1.00 -70.31
C GLU A 243 -29.49 0.33 -69.09
N GLU A 244 -30.07 1.21 -68.27
CA GLU A 244 -31.36 1.17 -67.56
C GLU A 244 -32.12 -0.15 -67.31
N GLN A 245 -32.27 -0.48 -66.02
CA GLN A 245 -33.51 -1.03 -65.46
C GLN A 245 -33.83 -0.33 -64.13
N THR A 246 -34.99 0.30 -64.07
CA THR A 246 -35.56 1.06 -62.95
C THR A 246 -35.99 0.12 -61.80
N PRO A 247 -35.52 0.29 -60.55
CA PRO A 247 -36.13 -0.31 -59.37
C PRO A 247 -36.92 0.72 -58.57
N ALA A 248 -38.13 0.35 -58.14
CA ALA A 248 -39.11 1.23 -57.51
C ALA A 248 -38.71 1.78 -56.12
N GLU A 249 -39.42 2.81 -55.66
CA GLU A 249 -39.13 3.57 -54.42
C GLU A 249 -39.60 2.86 -53.14
N THR A 250 -38.89 3.05 -52.01
CA THR A 250 -39.27 2.54 -50.67
C THR A 250 -39.60 3.72 -49.72
N PRO A 251 -40.87 4.04 -49.42
CA PRO A 251 -41.22 5.14 -48.50
C PRO A 251 -40.83 4.88 -47.02
N VAL A 252 -40.13 5.85 -46.39
CA VAL A 252 -39.84 5.92 -44.95
C VAL A 252 -40.64 7.07 -44.33
N THR A 253 -41.37 6.81 -43.25
CA THR A 253 -42.16 7.82 -42.51
C THR A 253 -41.74 7.84 -41.04
N ILE A 254 -41.65 9.04 -40.45
CA ILE A 254 -41.36 9.23 -39.02
C ILE A 254 -42.52 9.99 -38.39
N LYS A 255 -43.21 9.37 -37.45
CA LYS A 255 -44.38 9.92 -36.76
C LYS A 255 -44.06 10.15 -35.29
N LYS A 256 -44.10 11.40 -34.83
CA LYS A 256 -44.01 11.72 -33.40
C LYS A 256 -45.17 11.07 -32.66
N LEU A 257 -44.84 10.31 -31.63
CA LEU A 257 -45.79 9.69 -30.71
C LEU A 257 -45.90 10.53 -29.43
N THR A 258 -44.77 11.02 -28.93
CA THR A 258 -44.65 11.93 -27.78
C THR A 258 -43.48 12.90 -28.01
N SER A 259 -43.23 13.85 -27.10
CA SER A 259 -42.02 14.69 -27.14
C SER A 259 -40.72 13.89 -27.16
N THR A 260 -40.72 12.63 -26.73
CA THR A 260 -39.50 11.80 -26.66
C THR A 260 -39.58 10.56 -27.54
N ARG A 261 -40.73 10.25 -28.16
CA ARG A 261 -40.91 9.01 -28.92
C ARG A 261 -41.35 9.32 -30.33
N ALA A 262 -40.72 8.70 -31.31
CA ALA A 262 -41.11 8.74 -32.71
C ALA A 262 -41.19 7.32 -33.27
N LEU A 263 -42.27 7.00 -33.97
CA LEU A 263 -42.40 5.75 -34.73
C LEU A 263 -41.80 5.96 -36.11
N VAL A 264 -40.88 5.08 -36.50
CA VAL A 264 -40.31 5.01 -37.84
C VAL A 264 -40.98 3.83 -38.54
N THR A 265 -41.61 4.09 -39.67
CA THR A 265 -42.26 3.08 -40.51
C THR A 265 -41.64 3.11 -41.91
N VAL A 266 -41.05 1.99 -42.30
CA VAL A 266 -40.45 1.76 -43.63
C VAL A 266 -41.34 0.79 -44.40
N LYS A 267 -41.82 1.15 -45.60
CA LYS A 267 -42.72 0.33 -46.42
C LYS A 267 -42.19 0.13 -47.84
N GLY A 268 -42.42 -1.05 -48.42
CA GLY A 268 -42.29 -1.30 -49.86
C GLY A 268 -41.11 -2.17 -50.30
N THR A 269 -41.14 -2.58 -51.58
CA THR A 269 -40.14 -3.40 -52.29
C THR A 269 -39.78 -2.64 -53.58
N PRO A 270 -38.51 -2.28 -53.93
CA PRO A 270 -37.23 -2.96 -53.74
C PRO A 270 -36.01 -2.00 -53.45
N ALA A 271 -34.77 -2.53 -53.55
CA ALA A 271 -33.45 -1.89 -53.42
C ALA A 271 -32.79 -1.83 -52.02
N ALA A 272 -33.34 -2.50 -51.02
CA ALA A 272 -32.54 -2.90 -49.87
C ALA A 272 -31.57 -4.01 -50.34
N LYS A 273 -30.32 -3.62 -50.62
CA LYS A 273 -29.23 -4.59 -50.84
C LYS A 273 -28.79 -5.12 -49.48
N GLU A 274 -28.44 -6.40 -49.42
CA GLU A 274 -27.70 -6.98 -48.30
C GLU A 274 -26.46 -6.11 -48.04
N GLY A 275 -26.33 -5.55 -46.83
CA GLY A 275 -25.32 -4.52 -46.48
C GLY A 275 -25.73 -3.06 -46.69
N GLY A 276 -27.00 -2.74 -46.91
CA GLY A 276 -27.51 -1.37 -47.01
C GLY A 276 -27.61 -0.63 -45.67
N GLU A 277 -27.56 0.71 -45.69
CA GLU A 277 -27.74 1.56 -44.51
C GLU A 277 -29.06 2.33 -44.56
N LEU A 278 -29.83 2.31 -43.47
CA LEU A 278 -30.96 3.21 -43.23
C LEU A 278 -30.50 4.37 -42.33
N VAL A 279 -30.56 5.60 -42.83
CA VAL A 279 -30.05 6.80 -42.13
C VAL A 279 -31.19 7.71 -41.70
N ILE A 280 -31.26 8.01 -40.41
CA ILE A 280 -32.24 8.91 -39.81
C ILE A 280 -31.50 10.11 -39.21
N ASN A 281 -31.72 11.30 -39.77
CA ASN A 281 -31.10 12.53 -39.30
C ASN A 281 -31.83 13.07 -38.07
N LEU A 282 -31.08 13.51 -37.04
CA LEU A 282 -31.63 14.06 -35.80
C LEU A 282 -31.67 15.61 -35.79
N ALA A 283 -31.68 16.25 -36.95
CA ALA A 283 -31.95 17.68 -37.06
C ALA A 283 -33.35 17.99 -36.49
N GLY A 284 -33.48 19.13 -35.81
CA GLY A 284 -34.72 19.51 -35.14
C GLY A 284 -34.93 18.85 -33.77
N VAL A 285 -33.99 18.02 -33.30
CA VAL A 285 -34.00 17.50 -31.93
C VAL A 285 -33.45 18.55 -30.98
N LYS A 286 -34.21 18.87 -29.93
CA LYS A 286 -33.81 19.79 -28.87
C LYS A 286 -33.08 19.03 -27.77
N VAL A 287 -31.86 19.46 -27.40
CA VAL A 287 -31.07 18.82 -26.34
C VAL A 287 -31.40 19.48 -25.01
N THR A 288 -32.08 18.75 -24.12
CA THR A 288 -32.67 19.30 -22.88
C THR A 288 -31.85 18.97 -21.63
N ASP A 289 -30.90 18.04 -21.73
CA ASP A 289 -30.00 17.65 -20.63
C ASP A 289 -28.54 17.68 -21.09
N SER A 290 -27.62 17.69 -20.11
CA SER A 290 -26.16 17.60 -20.23
C SER A 290 -25.67 16.50 -21.19
N ARG A 291 -26.48 15.47 -21.39
CA ARG A 291 -26.24 14.38 -22.34
C ARG A 291 -27.57 13.93 -22.96
N ALA A 292 -27.64 13.99 -24.28
CA ALA A 292 -28.75 13.47 -25.06
C ALA A 292 -28.43 12.12 -25.68
N THR A 293 -29.37 11.20 -25.56
CA THR A 293 -29.30 9.85 -26.13
C THR A 293 -30.54 9.52 -26.94
N VAL A 294 -30.38 8.64 -27.93
CA VAL A 294 -31.44 8.08 -28.76
C VAL A 294 -31.39 6.57 -28.64
N THR A 295 -32.51 5.96 -28.29
CA THR A 295 -32.71 4.53 -28.17
C THR A 295 -33.57 4.04 -29.33
N ILE A 296 -33.13 2.99 -30.01
CA ILE A 296 -33.91 2.27 -31.00
C ILE A 296 -34.66 1.15 -30.26
N ASN A 297 -35.98 1.18 -30.35
CA ASN A 297 -36.87 0.16 -29.83
C ASN A 297 -37.49 -0.59 -31.02
N PRO A 298 -37.14 -1.86 -31.25
CA PRO A 298 -37.40 -2.49 -32.53
C PRO A 298 -38.85 -2.91 -32.78
N LYS A 299 -39.77 -2.85 -31.81
CA LYS A 299 -41.22 -3.16 -31.97
C LYS A 299 -41.50 -4.40 -32.86
N GLU A 300 -40.82 -5.51 -32.57
CA GLU A 300 -40.91 -6.79 -33.29
C GLU A 300 -40.32 -6.80 -34.72
N SER A 301 -39.63 -5.74 -35.13
CA SER A 301 -38.88 -5.66 -36.39
C SER A 301 -37.47 -6.28 -36.30
N PRO A 302 -36.81 -6.57 -37.44
CA PRO A 302 -35.45 -7.11 -37.47
C PRO A 302 -34.34 -6.09 -37.12
N VAL A 303 -34.69 -4.86 -36.71
CA VAL A 303 -33.72 -3.89 -36.18
C VAL A 303 -33.27 -4.31 -34.77
N SER A 304 -32.01 -4.13 -34.43
CA SER A 304 -31.49 -4.32 -33.07
C SER A 304 -31.88 -3.16 -32.15
N ALA A 305 -32.11 -3.45 -30.87
CA ALA A 305 -32.29 -2.41 -29.87
C ALA A 305 -30.94 -1.85 -29.44
N ASP A 306 -30.69 -0.56 -29.62
CA ASP A 306 -29.44 0.10 -29.24
C ASP A 306 -29.69 1.51 -28.71
N THR A 307 -28.81 2.01 -27.84
CA THR A 307 -28.86 3.40 -27.33
C THR A 307 -27.56 4.12 -27.59
N PHE A 308 -27.63 5.28 -28.24
CA PHE A 308 -26.46 6.10 -28.57
C PHE A 308 -26.53 7.47 -27.95
N THR A 309 -25.39 7.99 -27.52
CA THR A 309 -25.27 9.43 -27.23
C THR A 309 -25.08 10.17 -28.54
N PHE A 310 -25.89 11.18 -28.80
CA PHE A 310 -25.74 11.97 -30.03
C PHE A 310 -25.38 13.42 -29.74
N ALA A 311 -25.62 13.91 -28.52
CA ALA A 311 -25.17 15.23 -28.12
C ALA A 311 -24.79 15.32 -26.63
N LYS A 312 -23.92 16.28 -26.31
CA LYS A 312 -23.63 16.80 -24.97
C LYS A 312 -24.02 18.27 -24.95
N SER A 313 -24.50 18.76 -23.82
CA SER A 313 -24.77 20.20 -23.66
C SER A 313 -23.84 20.85 -22.66
N VAL A 314 -23.53 22.13 -22.91
CA VAL A 314 -22.90 23.04 -21.93
C VAL A 314 -23.90 24.13 -21.55
N ASP A 315 -23.81 24.66 -20.33
CA ASP A 315 -24.77 25.66 -19.82
C ASP A 315 -24.52 27.08 -20.36
N GLY A 316 -23.39 27.31 -21.04
CA GLY A 316 -22.96 28.59 -21.60
C GLY A 316 -22.28 28.40 -22.96
N GLY A 317 -22.33 29.43 -23.81
CA GLY A 317 -21.90 29.33 -25.21
C GLY A 317 -20.39 29.13 -25.45
N THR A 318 -19.58 28.94 -24.39
CA THR A 318 -18.15 28.71 -24.50
C THR A 318 -17.64 27.57 -23.62
N ILE A 319 -16.51 26.97 -24.01
CA ILE A 319 -15.78 25.93 -23.27
C ILE A 319 -14.43 26.51 -22.83
N VAL A 320 -14.06 26.33 -21.56
CA VAL A 320 -12.76 26.70 -21.01
C VAL A 320 -11.90 25.46 -20.77
N SER A 321 -10.66 25.47 -21.24
CA SER A 321 -9.69 24.37 -21.02
C SER A 321 -8.27 24.89 -20.80
N VAL A 322 -7.38 24.06 -20.26
CA VAL A 322 -5.95 24.35 -20.10
C VAL A 322 -5.13 23.29 -20.85
N GLU A 323 -3.99 23.69 -21.43
CA GLU A 323 -3.07 22.75 -22.13
C GLU A 323 -2.51 21.66 -21.20
N GLY A 324 -2.50 21.92 -19.90
CA GLY A 324 -1.99 21.05 -18.84
C GLY A 324 -1.60 21.87 -17.61
N THR A 325 -1.16 21.20 -16.56
CA THR A 325 -0.71 21.84 -15.32
C THR A 325 0.81 22.03 -15.30
N LYS A 326 1.31 22.98 -14.51
CA LYS A 326 2.73 23.22 -14.29
C LYS A 326 2.99 23.57 -12.83
N ASN A 327 3.65 22.67 -12.10
CA ASN A 327 4.05 22.91 -10.72
C ASN A 327 5.14 24.00 -10.65
N PHE A 328 5.18 24.73 -9.54
CA PHE A 328 6.04 25.90 -9.39
C PHE A 328 6.47 26.15 -7.94
N SER A 329 7.64 26.79 -7.80
CA SER A 329 8.23 27.21 -6.53
C SER A 329 8.63 28.69 -6.65
N GLY A 330 7.67 29.59 -6.44
CA GLY A 330 7.80 31.04 -6.68
C GLY A 330 7.24 31.52 -8.03
N ALA A 331 7.47 32.78 -8.39
CA ALA A 331 6.88 33.44 -9.55
C ALA A 331 7.16 32.76 -10.91
N GLU A 332 6.17 32.05 -11.47
CA GLU A 332 6.33 31.20 -12.65
C GLU A 332 5.24 31.44 -13.71
N THR A 333 5.57 31.23 -14.99
CA THR A 333 4.62 31.35 -16.10
C THR A 333 3.91 30.02 -16.33
N MET A 334 2.58 30.06 -16.26
CA MET A 334 1.69 28.91 -16.39
C MET A 334 1.36 28.59 -17.84
N LYS A 335 0.82 27.38 -18.04
CA LYS A 335 0.32 26.94 -19.34
C LYS A 335 -0.90 27.77 -19.78
N PRO A 336 -1.13 27.88 -21.09
CA PRO A 336 -2.21 28.71 -21.62
C PRO A 336 -3.60 28.19 -21.26
N ILE A 337 -4.53 29.11 -21.08
CA ILE A 337 -5.97 28.83 -21.02
C ILE A 337 -6.56 29.06 -22.41
N PHE A 338 -7.40 28.13 -22.87
CA PHE A 338 -8.18 28.24 -24.10
C PHE A 338 -9.64 28.47 -23.75
N ILE A 339 -10.31 29.31 -24.55
CA ILE A 339 -11.74 29.53 -24.48
C ILE A 339 -12.31 29.43 -25.90
N GLU A 340 -13.19 28.47 -26.12
CA GLU A 340 -13.75 28.13 -27.44
C GLU A 340 -15.25 28.38 -27.48
N GLU A 341 -15.75 28.98 -28.55
CA GLU A 341 -17.18 29.11 -28.80
C GLU A 341 -17.80 27.76 -29.18
N VAL A 342 -18.91 27.39 -28.53
CA VAL A 342 -19.75 26.26 -28.97
C VAL A 342 -20.65 26.69 -30.13
N THR A 343 -21.14 27.92 -30.05
CA THR A 343 -21.94 28.60 -31.09
C THR A 343 -21.19 29.81 -31.61
N ASP A 344 -21.06 29.95 -32.92
CA ASP A 344 -20.41 31.13 -33.50
C ASP A 344 -21.11 32.44 -33.09
N GLY A 345 -20.34 33.50 -32.90
CA GLY A 345 -20.83 34.81 -32.51
C GLY A 345 -21.18 34.94 -31.02
N THR A 346 -20.77 33.98 -30.19
CA THR A 346 -20.90 34.02 -28.73
C THR A 346 -20.02 35.10 -28.11
N PHE A 347 -18.81 35.32 -28.62
CA PHE A 347 -17.96 36.43 -28.20
C PHE A 347 -18.48 37.76 -28.77
N LYS A 348 -19.05 38.65 -27.94
CA LYS A 348 -19.56 39.96 -28.37
C LYS A 348 -18.68 41.12 -27.93
N ALA A 349 -18.81 42.24 -28.64
CA ALA A 349 -17.99 43.42 -28.44
C ALA A 349 -18.28 44.09 -27.12
N GLY A 350 -17.22 44.35 -26.35
CA GLY A 350 -17.29 45.01 -25.05
C GLY A 350 -17.69 44.09 -23.90
N GLU A 351 -17.90 42.79 -24.15
CA GLU A 351 -18.16 41.83 -23.08
C GLU A 351 -16.91 41.56 -22.25
N LYS A 352 -17.14 41.35 -20.95
CA LYS A 352 -16.09 41.16 -19.96
C LYS A 352 -15.93 39.69 -19.62
N MET A 353 -14.69 39.29 -19.44
CA MET A 353 -14.32 38.04 -18.80
C MET A 353 -13.29 38.28 -17.70
N THR A 354 -13.35 37.46 -16.67
CA THR A 354 -12.55 37.57 -15.47
C THR A 354 -11.86 36.25 -15.19
N LEU A 355 -10.56 36.31 -14.95
CA LEU A 355 -9.75 35.23 -14.40
C LEU A 355 -9.52 35.54 -12.93
N LYS A 356 -10.07 34.72 -12.03
CA LYS A 356 -9.89 34.87 -10.59
C LYS A 356 -9.06 33.72 -10.03
N LEU A 357 -7.91 34.05 -9.47
CA LEU A 357 -7.01 33.13 -8.78
C LEU A 357 -7.52 32.84 -7.36
N ASN A 358 -7.37 31.60 -6.90
CA ASN A 358 -7.71 31.21 -5.52
C ASN A 358 -6.77 31.87 -4.49
N SER A 359 -7.18 31.84 -3.21
CA SER A 359 -6.37 32.36 -2.10
C SER A 359 -5.07 31.57 -1.94
N GLY A 360 -4.03 32.23 -1.40
CA GLY A 360 -2.69 31.65 -1.28
C GLY A 360 -1.77 31.99 -2.46
N PHE A 361 -2.30 32.58 -3.53
CA PHE A 361 -1.54 32.90 -4.73
C PHE A 361 -1.84 34.31 -5.25
N LYS A 362 -0.91 34.85 -6.03
CA LYS A 362 -1.04 36.16 -6.69
C LYS A 362 -0.55 36.16 -8.14
N PHE A 363 -1.14 37.01 -8.98
CA PHE A 363 -0.66 37.31 -10.33
C PHE A 363 0.50 38.30 -10.28
N VAL A 364 1.60 37.96 -10.94
CA VAL A 364 2.85 38.77 -10.98
C VAL A 364 3.28 39.16 -12.40
N GLY A 365 2.40 38.95 -13.38
CA GLY A 365 2.61 39.30 -14.78
C GLY A 365 1.29 39.58 -15.48
N LYS A 366 1.35 40.33 -16.59
CA LYS A 366 0.18 40.68 -17.39
C LYS A 366 0.05 39.71 -18.58
N PRO A 367 -1.07 38.97 -18.70
CA PRO A 367 -1.23 38.02 -19.79
C PRO A 367 -1.52 38.70 -21.13
N THR A 368 -1.41 37.92 -22.20
CA THR A 368 -1.78 38.28 -23.57
C THR A 368 -2.88 37.35 -24.07
N VAL A 369 -3.74 37.85 -24.96
CA VAL A 369 -4.81 37.05 -25.57
C VAL A 369 -4.69 37.12 -27.08
N GLU A 370 -4.85 35.99 -27.75
CA GLU A 370 -4.82 35.84 -29.20
C GLU A 370 -5.94 34.93 -29.69
N VAL A 371 -6.39 35.12 -30.93
CA VAL A 371 -7.31 34.18 -31.60
C VAL A 371 -6.47 33.11 -32.27
N VAL A 372 -6.71 31.83 -31.95
CA VAL A 372 -5.93 30.71 -32.47
C VAL A 372 -6.68 29.85 -33.49
N SER A 373 -8.00 29.98 -33.56
CA SER A 373 -8.83 29.36 -34.60
C SER A 373 -10.15 30.12 -34.80
N GLY A 374 -10.80 29.90 -35.94
CA GLY A 374 -12.07 30.55 -36.31
C GLY A 374 -11.89 31.82 -37.14
N ASP A 375 -12.90 32.68 -37.15
CA ASP A 375 -12.93 33.93 -37.92
C ASP A 375 -13.20 35.18 -37.07
N LEU A 376 -13.15 35.04 -35.73
CA LEU A 376 -13.21 36.17 -34.82
C LEU A 376 -12.06 37.15 -35.07
N ALA A 377 -12.40 38.38 -35.42
CA ALA A 377 -11.44 39.46 -35.60
C ALA A 377 -11.43 40.39 -34.38
N ILE A 378 -10.36 40.33 -33.59
CA ILE A 378 -10.10 41.21 -32.44
C ILE A 378 -9.04 42.26 -32.81
N LYS A 379 -9.27 43.54 -32.47
CA LYS A 379 -8.28 44.61 -32.70
C LYS A 379 -7.09 44.48 -31.76
N SER A 380 -7.39 44.33 -30.48
CA SER A 380 -6.49 43.94 -29.42
C SER A 380 -7.35 43.65 -28.19
N PRO A 381 -7.25 42.48 -27.57
CA PRO A 381 -7.88 42.25 -26.29
C PRO A 381 -7.17 43.12 -25.25
N THR A 382 -7.93 43.84 -24.45
CA THR A 382 -7.36 44.64 -23.37
C THR A 382 -7.55 43.90 -22.06
N VAL A 383 -6.44 43.57 -21.39
CA VAL A 383 -6.47 43.39 -19.95
C VAL A 383 -6.73 44.77 -19.36
N THR A 384 -8.01 45.02 -19.04
CA THR A 384 -8.56 46.31 -18.64
C THR A 384 -8.27 46.64 -17.18
N ALA A 385 -8.19 45.60 -16.34
CA ALA A 385 -7.81 45.71 -14.94
C ALA A 385 -7.07 44.45 -14.50
N GLN A 386 -6.12 44.62 -13.58
CA GLN A 386 -5.44 43.53 -12.90
C GLN A 386 -5.16 43.96 -11.46
N ASP A 387 -5.55 43.11 -10.51
CA ASP A 387 -5.06 43.13 -9.13
C ASP A 387 -4.30 41.84 -8.84
N GLU A 388 -3.93 41.61 -7.59
CA GLU A 388 -3.16 40.44 -7.18
C GLU A 388 -3.89 39.13 -7.44
N ARG A 389 -5.22 39.08 -7.53
CA ARG A 389 -5.98 37.82 -7.67
C ARG A 389 -7.01 37.83 -8.81
N THR A 390 -7.15 38.95 -9.51
CA THR A 390 -8.19 39.14 -10.53
C THR A 390 -7.60 39.80 -11.76
N ILE A 391 -7.86 39.23 -12.93
CA ILE A 391 -7.56 39.82 -14.24
C ILE A 391 -8.87 39.98 -14.99
N GLU A 392 -9.19 41.20 -15.42
CA GLU A 392 -10.32 41.51 -16.29
C GLU A 392 -9.84 41.66 -17.73
N ILE A 393 -10.49 40.96 -18.66
CA ILE A 393 -10.22 40.99 -20.09
C ILE A 393 -11.50 41.45 -20.79
N VAL A 394 -11.35 42.41 -21.70
CA VAL A 394 -12.42 42.84 -22.61
C VAL A 394 -12.02 42.52 -24.04
N LEU A 395 -12.92 41.84 -24.76
CA LEU A 395 -12.78 41.58 -26.18
C LEU A 395 -13.31 42.78 -26.98
N ASP A 396 -12.42 43.48 -27.68
CA ASP A 396 -12.77 44.49 -28.68
C ASP A 396 -12.79 43.84 -30.07
N ASN A 397 -13.85 43.08 -30.36
CA ASN A 397 -14.08 42.52 -31.69
C ASN A 397 -14.79 43.51 -32.62
N THR A 398 -14.40 43.48 -33.89
CA THR A 398 -14.95 44.39 -34.91
C THR A 398 -16.31 43.90 -35.43
N ALA A 399 -16.55 42.59 -35.37
CA ALA A 399 -17.80 41.92 -35.72
C ALA A 399 -17.92 40.59 -34.94
N LYS A 400 -19.14 40.06 -34.85
CA LYS A 400 -19.37 38.69 -34.39
C LYS A 400 -18.69 37.69 -35.33
N SER A 401 -18.13 36.63 -34.78
CA SER A 401 -17.65 35.50 -35.57
C SER A 401 -18.81 34.83 -36.32
N LYS A 402 -18.50 34.20 -37.45
CA LYS A 402 -19.44 33.37 -38.23
C LYS A 402 -19.01 31.90 -38.22
N LYS A 403 -17.89 31.61 -37.56
CA LYS A 403 -17.39 30.28 -37.23
C LYS A 403 -17.00 30.27 -35.76
N ALA A 404 -17.28 29.15 -35.09
CA ALA A 404 -16.82 28.92 -33.73
C ALA A 404 -15.32 29.24 -33.64
N SER A 405 -14.98 30.22 -32.81
CA SER A 405 -13.63 30.74 -32.68
C SER A 405 -13.05 30.39 -31.31
N MET A 406 -11.73 30.24 -31.26
CA MET A 406 -11.00 29.94 -30.04
C MET A 406 -10.01 31.05 -29.73
N ILE A 407 -10.04 31.53 -28.49
CA ILE A 407 -9.02 32.42 -27.96
C ILE A 407 -8.08 31.66 -27.02
N LYS A 408 -6.83 32.10 -26.98
CA LYS A 408 -5.77 31.57 -26.12
C LYS A 408 -5.21 32.68 -25.25
N ILE A 409 -5.13 32.43 -23.96
CA ILE A 409 -4.58 33.34 -22.95
C ILE A 409 -3.21 32.82 -22.53
N THR A 410 -2.15 33.56 -22.84
CA THR A 410 -0.75 33.22 -22.55
C THR A 410 -0.11 34.23 -21.61
N GLY A 411 1.07 33.90 -21.06
CA GLY A 411 1.81 34.81 -20.18
C GLY A 411 1.19 34.98 -18.78
N ILE A 412 0.30 34.06 -18.38
CA ILE A 412 -0.26 34.01 -17.04
C ILE A 412 0.89 33.69 -16.07
N LYS A 413 1.26 34.64 -15.22
CA LYS A 413 2.35 34.46 -14.25
C LYS A 413 1.81 34.49 -12.82
N ILE A 414 2.05 33.42 -12.07
CA ILE A 414 1.54 33.21 -10.71
C ILE A 414 2.71 33.08 -9.74
N ASP A 415 2.57 33.64 -8.55
CA ASP A 415 3.49 33.49 -7.42
C ASP A 415 2.71 33.13 -6.15
N GLU A 416 3.42 32.68 -5.12
CA GLU A 416 2.81 32.41 -3.81
C GLU A 416 2.47 33.72 -3.07
N ASP A 417 1.40 33.66 -2.30
CA ASP A 417 0.88 34.70 -1.43
C ASP A 417 0.29 34.04 -0.17
N GLY A 418 1.15 33.34 0.56
CA GLY A 418 0.80 32.63 1.80
C GLY A 418 0.09 31.28 1.58
N ALA A 419 0.37 30.61 0.45
CA ALA A 419 -0.06 29.22 0.22
C ALA A 419 0.84 28.22 0.99
N ASP A 420 0.23 27.12 1.44
CA ASP A 420 0.96 25.98 1.98
C ASP A 420 1.48 25.10 0.84
N PHE A 421 2.53 24.31 1.10
CA PHE A 421 3.06 23.38 0.11
C PHE A 421 2.03 22.33 -0.29
N GLU A 422 2.08 21.90 -1.56
CA GLU A 422 1.08 21.08 -2.25
C GLU A 422 -0.26 21.78 -2.53
N ASP A 423 -0.44 23.05 -2.11
CA ASP A 423 -1.62 23.82 -2.49
C ASP A 423 -1.69 23.98 -4.02
N VAL A 424 -2.89 23.82 -4.53
CA VAL A 424 -3.18 23.88 -5.96
C VAL A 424 -3.54 25.31 -6.34
N ALA A 425 -2.80 25.91 -7.28
CA ALA A 425 -3.20 27.17 -7.88
C ALA A 425 -4.29 26.91 -8.93
N GLU A 426 -5.46 27.53 -8.73
CA GLU A 426 -6.62 27.38 -9.59
C GLU A 426 -7.10 28.73 -10.11
N ILE A 427 -7.41 28.81 -11.40
CA ILE A 427 -8.04 29.98 -11.99
C ILE A 427 -9.50 29.67 -12.29
N THR A 428 -10.39 30.47 -11.70
CA THR A 428 -11.80 30.50 -12.09
C THR A 428 -12.00 31.53 -13.20
N VAL A 429 -12.41 31.05 -14.38
CA VAL A 429 -12.82 31.87 -15.53
C VAL A 429 -14.34 32.07 -15.48
N ARG A 430 -14.80 33.31 -15.68
CA ARG A 430 -16.21 33.71 -15.75
C ARG A 430 -16.37 34.91 -16.67
N GLY A 431 -17.52 35.09 -17.30
CA GLY A 431 -17.84 36.26 -18.10
C GLY A 431 -19.28 36.28 -18.57
N ASP A 432 -19.65 37.28 -19.37
CA ASP A 432 -21.04 37.48 -19.81
C ASP A 432 -21.59 36.29 -20.62
N ASN A 433 -20.76 35.61 -21.43
CA ASN A 433 -21.10 34.36 -22.13
C ASN A 433 -20.05 33.26 -21.86
N VAL A 434 -19.40 33.31 -20.70
CA VAL A 434 -18.45 32.29 -20.24
C VAL A 434 -18.88 31.81 -18.86
N ASP A 435 -19.32 30.57 -18.78
CA ASP A 435 -19.72 29.97 -17.51
C ASP A 435 -18.57 29.92 -16.50
N LYS A 436 -18.93 29.86 -15.21
CA LYS A 436 -17.96 29.57 -14.17
C LYS A 436 -17.29 28.24 -14.45
N THR A 437 -16.04 28.31 -14.90
CA THR A 437 -15.19 27.15 -15.03
C THR A 437 -13.93 27.38 -14.20
N THR A 438 -13.57 26.41 -13.36
CA THR A 438 -12.33 26.45 -12.60
C THR A 438 -11.35 25.48 -13.25
N VAL A 439 -10.15 25.97 -13.56
CA VAL A 439 -9.06 25.18 -14.12
C VAL A 439 -7.89 25.15 -13.15
N GLU A 440 -7.32 23.97 -12.97
CA GLU A 440 -6.07 23.78 -12.22
C GLU A 440 -4.90 24.25 -13.07
N MET A 441 -4.07 25.15 -12.51
CA MET A 441 -2.90 25.68 -13.20
C MET A 441 -1.62 24.91 -12.82
N GLY A 442 -1.56 24.40 -11.59
CA GLY A 442 -0.46 23.59 -11.07
C GLY A 442 -0.30 23.71 -9.56
N LYS A 443 0.51 22.83 -8.98
CA LYS A 443 0.76 22.81 -7.52
C LYS A 443 1.94 23.69 -7.13
N TYR A 444 1.80 24.35 -5.98
CA TYR A 444 2.91 24.97 -5.27
C TYR A 444 3.75 23.91 -4.58
N ILE A 445 5.03 23.82 -4.93
CA ILE A 445 5.95 22.81 -4.40
C ILE A 445 7.09 23.47 -3.64
N ASP A 446 7.56 22.78 -2.60
CA ASP A 446 8.64 23.23 -1.72
C ASP A 446 10.01 23.26 -2.43
N TRP A 447 10.87 24.17 -2.00
CA TRP A 447 12.29 24.25 -2.33
C TRP A 447 13.02 23.09 -1.63
N GLY A 448 12.93 21.89 -2.19
CA GLY A 448 13.53 20.69 -1.59
C GLY A 448 14.65 20.11 -2.44
N VAL A 449 15.70 19.65 -1.79
CA VAL A 449 16.57 18.60 -2.33
C VAL A 449 15.89 17.28 -2.00
N LYS A 450 15.50 16.50 -3.02
CA LYS A 450 15.03 15.13 -2.83
C LYS A 450 16.21 14.28 -2.39
N VAL A 451 16.05 13.60 -1.25
CA VAL A 451 17.04 12.68 -0.69
C VAL A 451 16.56 11.24 -0.91
N SER A 452 17.43 10.36 -1.42
CA SER A 452 17.10 8.94 -1.64
C SER A 452 18.34 8.06 -1.61
N ALA A 453 18.22 6.80 -1.18
CA ALA A 453 19.25 5.79 -1.37
C ALA A 453 19.21 5.20 -2.78
N GLU A 454 20.31 4.57 -3.20
CA GLU A 454 20.32 3.67 -4.34
C GLU A 454 19.37 2.47 -4.12
N ASP A 455 18.68 2.03 -5.18
CA ASP A 455 17.78 0.88 -5.14
C ASP A 455 18.58 -0.43 -5.28
N LYS A 456 19.23 -0.83 -4.18
CA LYS A 456 20.00 -2.07 -4.03
C LYS A 456 19.72 -2.70 -2.66
N THR A 457 20.13 -3.96 -2.50
CA THR A 457 20.14 -4.61 -1.19
C THR A 457 21.03 -3.83 -0.22
N LEU A 458 20.53 -3.57 0.98
CA LEU A 458 21.32 -2.90 2.02
C LEU A 458 22.59 -3.72 2.31
N PRO A 459 23.78 -3.10 2.29
CA PRO A 459 24.99 -3.76 2.73
C PRO A 459 24.88 -4.09 4.21
N THR A 460 25.42 -5.25 4.57
CA THR A 460 25.58 -5.65 5.97
C THR A 460 26.93 -5.19 6.43
N ILE A 461 26.94 -4.43 7.51
CA ILE A 461 28.14 -3.92 8.15
C ILE A 461 28.24 -4.62 9.50
N TYR A 462 29.36 -5.30 9.75
CA TYR A 462 29.55 -6.00 11.00
C TYR A 462 30.04 -5.04 12.08
N SER A 463 29.29 -4.95 13.17
CA SER A 463 29.60 -4.09 14.31
C SER A 463 30.94 -4.46 14.91
N GLY A 464 31.73 -3.47 15.33
CA GLY A 464 33.05 -3.66 15.93
C GLY A 464 34.11 -4.33 15.05
N ALA A 465 33.82 -4.54 13.75
CA ALA A 465 34.80 -5.02 12.79
C ALA A 465 35.88 -3.94 12.54
N LYS A 466 37.09 -4.40 12.18
CA LYS A 466 38.19 -3.51 11.84
C LYS A 466 37.91 -2.79 10.51
N ASP A 467 38.54 -1.64 10.30
CA ASP A 467 38.48 -0.92 9.03
C ASP A 467 39.39 -1.58 7.99
N ASP A 468 38.91 -2.65 7.38
CA ASP A 468 39.39 -3.11 6.09
C ASP A 468 38.54 -2.45 4.98
N GLU A 469 39.19 -1.59 4.18
CA GLU A 469 38.65 -0.56 3.27
C GLU A 469 37.51 -0.96 2.28
N LYS A 470 37.01 -2.20 2.28
CA LYS A 470 36.01 -2.71 1.33
C LYS A 470 34.68 -3.16 1.92
N ASP A 471 34.60 -3.43 3.22
CA ASP A 471 33.40 -4.06 3.81
C ASP A 471 32.56 -3.10 4.68
N GLN A 472 32.95 -1.83 4.73
CA GLN A 472 32.33 -0.77 5.55
C GLN A 472 31.63 0.32 4.72
N GLU A 473 31.41 0.08 3.41
CA GLU A 473 30.76 1.01 2.50
C GLU A 473 29.23 0.98 2.61
N THR A 474 28.61 2.15 2.64
CA THR A 474 27.15 2.32 2.63
C THR A 474 26.58 2.37 1.21
N LEU A 475 25.25 2.21 1.05
CA LEU A 475 24.60 2.54 -0.22
C LEU A 475 24.79 4.03 -0.55
N LYS A 476 24.83 4.32 -1.85
CA LYS A 476 24.89 5.70 -2.31
C LYS A 476 23.66 6.49 -1.91
N LEU A 477 23.88 7.58 -1.19
CA LEU A 477 22.90 8.62 -0.90
C LEU A 477 22.87 9.63 -2.05
N THR A 478 21.69 9.89 -2.61
CA THR A 478 21.48 10.89 -3.68
C THR A 478 20.68 12.07 -3.15
N LEU A 479 21.23 13.26 -3.29
CA LEU A 479 20.64 14.57 -3.03
C LEU A 479 20.40 15.26 -4.37
N LYS A 480 19.15 15.42 -4.79
CA LYS A 480 18.79 16.01 -6.08
C LYS A 480 17.81 17.15 -5.95
N GLU A 481 18.11 18.28 -6.56
CA GLU A 481 17.18 19.40 -6.66
C GLU A 481 15.82 18.99 -7.25
N THR A 482 14.74 19.34 -6.56
CA THR A 482 13.37 19.14 -7.08
C THR A 482 12.98 20.17 -8.14
N ALA A 483 13.60 21.35 -8.12
CA ALA A 483 13.54 22.40 -9.14
C ALA A 483 14.95 23.00 -9.38
N ALA A 484 15.27 23.48 -10.58
CA ALA A 484 16.62 24.00 -10.86
C ALA A 484 16.96 25.20 -9.95
N ASN A 485 18.18 25.22 -9.37
CA ASN A 485 18.67 26.26 -8.48
C ASN A 485 17.80 26.44 -7.20
N SER A 486 17.27 25.32 -6.68
CA SER A 486 16.52 25.25 -5.42
C SER A 486 17.39 24.88 -4.21
N TRP A 487 18.59 24.30 -4.40
CA TRP A 487 19.51 24.01 -3.31
C TRP A 487 20.24 25.29 -2.87
N LEU A 488 20.01 25.72 -1.62
CA LEU A 488 20.62 26.92 -1.06
C LEU A 488 22.08 26.68 -0.62
N THR A 489 22.99 26.47 -1.58
CA THR A 489 24.40 26.09 -1.30
C THR A 489 25.21 27.15 -0.55
N ASN A 490 24.70 28.39 -0.43
CA ASN A 490 25.25 29.43 0.43
C ASN A 490 24.96 29.22 1.92
N ARG A 491 24.34 28.11 2.29
CA ARG A 491 24.06 27.67 3.66
C ARG A 491 24.61 26.25 3.85
N LYS A 492 24.81 25.83 5.09
CA LYS A 492 25.35 24.49 5.39
C LYS A 492 24.30 23.39 5.20
N THR A 493 24.74 22.24 4.69
CA THR A 493 23.99 20.98 4.69
C THR A 493 24.60 20.06 5.74
N THR A 494 23.79 19.36 6.52
CA THR A 494 24.26 18.46 7.57
C THR A 494 23.73 17.05 7.33
N LEU A 495 24.56 16.04 7.58
CA LEU A 495 24.20 14.64 7.55
C LEU A 495 24.52 14.04 8.92
N THR A 496 23.56 13.38 9.55
CA THR A 496 23.72 12.85 10.92
C THR A 496 23.39 11.37 10.94
N PHE A 497 24.37 10.56 11.32
CA PHE A 497 24.26 9.13 11.55
C PHE A 497 23.90 8.85 13.03
N PRO A 498 23.45 7.63 13.38
CA PRO A 498 23.16 7.26 14.77
C PRO A 498 24.40 7.37 15.67
N GLU A 499 24.23 7.55 16.99
CA GLU A 499 25.35 7.71 17.94
C GLU A 499 26.34 6.51 17.98
N GLY A 500 25.90 5.32 17.56
CA GLY A 500 26.74 4.12 17.42
C GLY A 500 27.41 3.96 16.05
N VAL A 501 27.39 4.99 15.20
CA VAL A 501 27.99 4.96 13.85
C VAL A 501 28.82 6.23 13.63
N LYS A 502 30.12 6.06 13.35
CA LYS A 502 31.01 7.15 12.94
C LYS A 502 31.28 7.05 11.45
N VAL A 503 31.42 8.19 10.78
CA VAL A 503 31.83 8.22 9.38
C VAL A 503 33.33 8.42 9.33
N THR A 504 34.06 7.56 8.63
CA THR A 504 35.53 7.66 8.46
C THR A 504 35.90 8.36 7.16
N ASP A 505 35.08 8.19 6.11
CA ASP A 505 35.30 8.83 4.81
C ASP A 505 33.98 9.17 4.09
N VAL A 506 34.04 10.20 3.23
CA VAL A 506 32.94 10.62 2.34
C VAL A 506 33.47 10.66 0.91
N THR A 507 32.94 9.78 0.06
CA THR A 507 33.25 9.75 -1.37
C THR A 507 32.13 10.37 -2.19
N VAL A 508 32.45 11.38 -3.01
CA VAL A 508 31.55 11.99 -4.00
C VAL A 508 31.53 11.14 -5.27
N ASP A 509 30.53 10.27 -5.37
CA ASP A 509 30.30 9.43 -6.55
C ASP A 509 29.74 10.23 -7.75
N THR A 510 28.91 11.24 -7.49
CA THR A 510 28.23 12.01 -8.55
C THR A 510 28.07 13.48 -8.15
N ASN A 511 28.35 14.44 -9.03
CA ASN A 511 28.13 15.88 -8.81
C ASN A 511 27.60 16.62 -10.07
N LYS A 512 26.43 16.26 -10.58
CA LYS A 512 25.88 16.85 -11.83
C LYS A 512 25.40 18.28 -11.62
N ASN A 513 25.76 19.17 -12.55
CA ASN A 513 25.43 20.61 -12.54
C ASN A 513 25.88 21.34 -11.26
N MET A 514 26.87 20.81 -10.56
CA MET A 514 27.49 21.42 -9.40
C MET A 514 28.97 21.03 -9.27
N THR A 515 29.71 21.71 -8.42
CA THR A 515 31.08 21.37 -8.02
C THR A 515 31.11 21.14 -6.52
N VAL A 516 31.49 19.93 -6.13
CA VAL A 516 31.74 19.47 -4.75
C VAL A 516 32.81 18.38 -4.84
N ALA A 517 33.77 18.38 -3.92
CA ALA A 517 34.82 17.39 -3.76
C ALA A 517 34.73 16.67 -2.40
N ASP A 518 35.36 15.51 -2.28
CA ASP A 518 35.41 14.71 -1.03
C ASP A 518 35.95 15.52 0.15
N SER A 519 37.00 16.31 -0.10
CA SER A 519 37.64 17.18 0.90
C SER A 519 36.79 18.38 1.35
N ASP A 520 35.64 18.62 0.73
CA ASP A 520 34.74 19.73 1.07
C ASP A 520 33.85 19.42 2.28
N PHE A 521 33.84 18.16 2.76
CA PHE A 521 33.05 17.73 3.89
C PHE A 521 33.86 17.77 5.19
N ASP A 522 33.31 18.44 6.20
CA ASP A 522 33.81 18.37 7.57
C ASP A 522 33.18 17.15 8.26
N ILE A 523 33.99 16.18 8.65
CA ILE A 523 33.57 14.97 9.37
C ILE A 523 33.85 15.14 10.86
N ASP A 524 32.81 15.02 11.69
CA ASP A 524 32.86 15.09 13.15
C ASP A 524 32.08 13.90 13.76
N GLY A 525 32.76 12.76 13.87
CA GLY A 525 32.18 11.51 14.37
C GLY A 525 30.99 11.04 13.52
N ASN A 526 29.78 11.12 14.08
CA ASN A 526 28.53 10.73 13.41
C ASN A 526 27.88 11.88 12.61
N VAL A 527 28.47 13.08 12.61
CA VAL A 527 27.94 14.26 11.92
C VAL A 527 28.88 14.69 10.81
N ILE A 528 28.35 14.84 9.61
CA ILE A 528 29.06 15.40 8.45
C ILE A 528 28.43 16.73 8.10
N THR A 529 29.25 17.73 7.84
CA THR A 529 28.81 19.05 7.39
C THR A 529 29.41 19.37 6.03
N LEU A 530 28.56 19.70 5.06
CA LEU A 530 28.97 20.42 3.86
C LEU A 530 28.85 21.93 4.15
N PRO A 531 29.96 22.67 4.28
CA PRO A 531 29.91 24.05 4.76
C PRO A 531 29.26 25.01 3.78
N ALA A 532 28.78 26.13 4.32
CA ALA A 532 28.11 27.17 3.54
C ALA A 532 29.04 27.77 2.48
N GLY A 533 28.62 27.77 1.21
CA GLY A 533 29.31 28.40 0.10
C GLY A 533 30.45 27.58 -0.51
N VAL A 534 30.69 26.35 -0.03
CA VAL A 534 31.70 25.45 -0.62
C VAL A 534 31.17 24.81 -1.90
N ALA A 535 29.91 24.36 -1.90
CA ALA A 535 29.27 23.83 -3.09
C ALA A 535 28.82 24.93 -4.07
N GLU A 536 29.16 24.78 -5.35
CA GLU A 536 28.78 25.73 -6.41
C GLU A 536 27.87 25.07 -7.45
N ILE A 537 26.69 25.66 -7.72
CA ILE A 537 25.82 25.22 -8.83
C ILE A 537 26.35 25.81 -10.14
N THR A 538 26.82 24.94 -11.05
CA THR A 538 27.48 25.32 -12.30
C THR A 538 26.50 25.62 -13.44
N ASP A 539 25.30 25.02 -13.44
CA ASP A 539 24.22 25.31 -14.41
C ASP A 539 22.88 25.52 -13.69
N LYS A 540 22.57 26.78 -13.38
CA LYS A 540 21.34 27.18 -12.65
C LYS A 540 20.04 26.93 -13.42
N SER A 541 20.12 26.56 -14.70
CA SER A 541 18.94 26.20 -15.51
C SER A 541 18.57 24.73 -15.40
N LYS A 542 19.44 23.90 -14.83
CA LYS A 542 19.23 22.46 -14.63
C LYS A 542 19.26 22.11 -13.16
N LYS A 543 18.68 20.96 -12.84
CA LYS A 543 18.67 20.41 -11.48
C LYS A 543 20.06 19.88 -11.13
N ALA A 544 20.63 20.38 -10.04
CA ALA A 544 21.86 19.84 -9.47
C ALA A 544 21.60 18.51 -8.75
N GLU A 545 22.59 17.62 -8.76
CA GLU A 545 22.51 16.28 -8.17
C GLU A 545 23.87 15.89 -7.55
N LEU A 546 23.85 15.51 -6.28
CA LEU A 546 25.01 15.04 -5.52
C LEU A 546 24.77 13.59 -5.07
N GLY A 547 25.71 12.70 -5.34
CA GLY A 547 25.72 11.31 -4.90
C GLY A 547 26.90 11.08 -3.96
N LEU A 548 26.64 10.56 -2.76
CA LEU A 548 27.63 10.35 -1.69
C LEU A 548 27.63 8.88 -1.26
N ILE A 549 28.83 8.33 -1.04
CA ILE A 549 29.06 7.03 -0.40
C ILE A 549 29.85 7.31 0.87
N PHE A 550 29.53 6.62 1.96
CA PHE A 550 30.19 6.76 3.25
C PHE A 550 30.86 5.46 3.63
N ASN A 551 32.10 5.56 4.11
CA ASN A 551 32.73 4.52 4.92
C ASN A 551 32.39 4.80 6.38
N VAL A 552 31.97 3.76 7.10
CA VAL A 552 31.50 3.92 8.47
C VAL A 552 32.20 2.95 9.41
N GLU A 553 32.38 3.37 10.65
CA GLU A 553 32.78 2.52 11.75
C GLU A 553 31.57 2.36 12.67
N VAL A 554 31.30 1.14 13.11
CA VAL A 554 30.10 0.81 13.89
C VAL A 554 30.49 0.29 15.26
N ALA A 555 29.90 0.87 16.30
CA ALA A 555 30.16 0.49 17.68
C ALA A 555 29.85 -1.00 17.92
N PRO A 556 30.67 -1.74 18.70
CA PRO A 556 30.44 -3.15 18.98
C PRO A 556 29.05 -3.49 19.55
N ASP A 557 28.45 -2.55 20.27
CA ASP A 557 27.14 -2.68 20.93
C ASP A 557 25.97 -2.14 20.09
N PHE A 558 26.24 -1.56 18.92
CA PHE A 558 25.20 -1.08 18.01
C PHE A 558 24.79 -2.17 17.00
N THR A 559 23.49 -2.41 16.86
CA THR A 559 22.92 -3.24 15.78
C THR A 559 21.65 -2.60 15.24
N GLY A 560 21.28 -2.90 13.99
CA GLY A 560 20.09 -2.36 13.35
C GLY A 560 20.39 -1.43 12.16
N ASP A 561 19.45 -0.57 11.82
CA ASP A 561 19.52 0.22 10.59
C ASP A 561 20.49 1.41 10.73
N ILE A 562 21.45 1.51 9.80
CA ILE A 562 22.32 2.67 9.66
C ILE A 562 21.59 3.71 8.81
N THR A 563 20.95 4.65 9.50
CA THR A 563 20.10 5.68 8.89
C THR A 563 20.78 7.03 8.94
N VAL A 564 20.88 7.71 7.79
CA VAL A 564 21.35 9.09 7.72
C VAL A 564 20.17 10.06 7.76
N GLU A 565 20.26 11.06 8.62
CA GLU A 565 19.38 12.21 8.69
C GLU A 565 20.02 13.39 7.95
N VAL A 566 19.44 13.79 6.82
CA VAL A 566 19.93 14.86 5.96
C VAL A 566 19.12 16.12 6.20
N GLY A 567 19.79 17.20 6.62
CA GLY A 567 19.16 18.45 7.02
C GLY A 567 20.09 19.66 6.91
N GLY A 568 19.86 20.64 7.79
CA GLY A 568 20.61 21.89 7.86
C GLY A 568 19.94 23.05 7.12
N PRO A 569 20.36 24.31 7.34
CA PRO A 569 19.68 25.50 6.82
C PRO A 569 19.68 25.64 5.29
N ALA A 570 20.51 24.87 4.59
CA ALA A 570 20.48 24.77 3.13
C ALA A 570 19.24 24.05 2.60
N LEU A 571 18.56 23.27 3.45
CA LEU A 571 17.42 22.43 3.10
C LEU A 571 16.15 22.97 3.79
N GLY A 572 15.00 22.87 3.12
CA GLY A 572 13.70 23.28 3.67
C GLY A 572 13.14 22.31 4.73
N ALA A 573 13.46 21.02 4.60
CA ALA A 573 13.04 19.96 5.52
C ALA A 573 14.14 18.91 5.71
N THR A 574 14.12 18.27 6.88
CA THR A 574 14.99 17.13 7.17
C THR A 574 14.41 15.85 6.57
N SER A 575 15.26 15.01 5.97
CA SER A 575 14.90 13.70 5.41
C SER A 575 15.72 12.58 6.06
N LYS A 576 15.13 11.39 6.22
CA LYS A 576 15.83 10.20 6.74
C LYS A 576 15.89 9.11 5.70
N VAL A 577 17.05 8.48 5.55
CA VAL A 577 17.28 7.40 4.59
C VAL A 577 18.18 6.33 5.21
N THR A 578 17.78 5.06 5.11
CA THR A 578 18.62 3.91 5.52
C THR A 578 19.60 3.55 4.42
N LEU A 579 20.89 3.45 4.75
CA LEU A 579 21.96 3.19 3.78
C LEU A 579 22.69 1.87 3.99
N ALA A 580 22.64 1.30 5.19
CA ALA A 580 23.25 0.01 5.52
C ALA A 580 22.55 -0.60 6.74
N LYS A 581 22.93 -1.84 7.09
CA LYS A 581 22.45 -2.52 8.30
C LYS A 581 23.64 -3.01 9.14
N ALA A 582 23.69 -2.60 10.39
CA ALA A 582 24.63 -3.07 11.39
C ALA A 582 24.19 -4.43 11.96
N VAL A 583 25.09 -5.41 11.98
CA VAL A 583 24.86 -6.76 12.51
C VAL A 583 26.03 -7.15 13.41
N ALA A 584 25.75 -7.73 14.58
CA ALA A 584 26.82 -8.28 15.41
C ALA A 584 27.41 -9.54 14.74
N PRO A 585 28.74 -9.66 14.59
CA PRO A 585 29.39 -10.84 14.00
C PRO A 585 29.30 -12.10 14.91
N ILE A 586 28.82 -11.93 16.14
CA ILE A 586 28.70 -12.95 17.17
C ILE A 586 27.37 -12.80 17.91
N THR A 587 26.76 -13.94 18.23
CA THR A 587 25.65 -14.01 19.18
C THR A 587 25.99 -15.00 20.30
N VAL A 588 25.52 -14.71 21.51
CA VAL A 588 25.70 -15.60 22.67
C VAL A 588 24.33 -15.85 23.29
N GLU A 589 24.02 -17.13 23.50
CA GLU A 589 22.77 -17.59 24.09
C GLU A 589 23.10 -18.47 25.30
N ALA A 590 22.34 -18.33 26.37
CA ALA A 590 22.43 -19.20 27.54
C ALA A 590 21.09 -19.21 28.27
N GLU A 591 20.74 -20.33 28.90
CA GLU A 591 19.57 -20.38 29.78
C GLU A 591 19.86 -19.71 31.12
N LYS A 592 18.84 -19.06 31.68
CA LYS A 592 18.91 -18.42 32.98
C LYS A 592 19.10 -19.46 34.09
N THR A 593 20.13 -19.30 34.92
CA THR A 593 20.38 -20.17 36.08
C THR A 593 20.08 -19.43 37.39
N SER A 594 19.24 -20.01 38.26
CA SER A 594 19.03 -19.50 39.62
C SER A 594 19.99 -20.16 40.60
N VAL A 595 20.73 -19.35 41.35
CA VAL A 595 21.82 -19.80 42.23
C VAL A 595 21.72 -19.18 43.62
N ALA A 596 22.17 -19.91 44.64
CA ALA A 596 22.30 -19.39 46.00
C ALA A 596 23.72 -18.87 46.24
N ILE A 597 23.86 -17.75 46.98
CA ILE A 597 25.17 -17.25 47.42
C ILE A 597 25.87 -18.25 48.36
N ASP A 598 27.19 -18.12 48.49
CA ASP A 598 28.07 -18.90 49.39
C ASP A 598 28.55 -20.26 48.86
N TYR A 599 28.74 -20.39 47.55
CA TYR A 599 29.24 -21.62 46.94
C TYR A 599 30.33 -21.34 45.88
N ARG A 600 31.34 -22.22 45.87
CA ARG A 600 32.31 -22.36 44.76
C ARG A 600 31.83 -23.47 43.83
N ASN A 601 32.24 -23.41 42.56
CA ASN A 601 31.85 -24.40 41.54
C ASN A 601 30.32 -24.51 41.41
N VAL A 602 29.63 -23.37 41.40
CA VAL A 602 28.18 -23.35 41.17
C VAL A 602 27.94 -23.62 39.70
N GLU A 603 27.36 -24.77 39.38
CA GLU A 603 27.01 -25.13 38.01
C GLU A 603 25.99 -24.16 37.43
N VAL A 604 26.22 -23.76 36.18
CA VAL A 604 25.36 -22.86 35.41
C VAL A 604 25.07 -23.45 34.05
N ALA A 605 24.02 -22.94 33.41
CA ALA A 605 23.61 -23.40 32.10
C ALA A 605 24.73 -23.29 31.06
N ASP A 606 24.67 -24.22 30.10
CA ASP A 606 25.51 -24.22 28.91
C ASP A 606 25.41 -22.87 28.18
N ILE A 607 26.54 -22.44 27.61
CA ILE A 607 26.62 -21.22 26.80
C ILE A 607 26.81 -21.62 25.34
N ILE A 608 26.01 -21.05 24.45
CA ILE A 608 26.10 -21.26 23.01
C ILE A 608 26.60 -19.96 22.38
N VAL A 609 27.73 -20.05 21.67
CA VAL A 609 28.35 -18.92 20.96
C VAL A 609 28.24 -19.18 19.46
N LYS A 610 27.61 -18.29 18.70
CA LYS A 610 27.38 -18.47 17.26
C LYS A 610 28.02 -17.35 16.45
N GLU A 611 28.67 -17.75 15.37
CA GLU A 611 29.18 -16.88 14.32
C GLU A 611 28.03 -16.45 13.41
N ALA A 612 27.96 -15.16 13.06
CA ALA A 612 26.85 -14.64 12.26
C ALA A 612 26.92 -15.12 10.80
N GLU A 613 28.12 -15.16 10.23
CA GLU A 613 28.39 -15.60 8.85
C GLU A 613 29.74 -16.33 8.79
N ALA A 614 29.88 -17.30 7.88
CA ALA A 614 31.10 -18.08 7.80
C ALA A 614 32.29 -17.20 7.38
N GLY A 615 33.40 -17.31 8.10
CA GLY A 615 34.64 -16.59 7.81
C GLY A 615 34.81 -15.28 8.57
N LEU A 616 33.86 -14.90 9.44
CA LEU A 616 34.00 -13.69 10.27
C LEU A 616 35.02 -13.86 11.40
N TRP A 617 35.22 -15.10 11.86
CA TRP A 617 36.16 -15.40 12.94
C TRP A 617 37.50 -15.89 12.37
N GLU A 618 38.45 -14.97 12.19
CA GLU A 618 39.76 -15.25 11.62
C GLU A 618 40.65 -16.10 12.55
N LYS A 619 41.67 -16.71 11.93
CA LYS A 619 42.70 -17.46 12.64
C LYS A 619 43.41 -16.63 13.73
N LYS A 620 43.49 -17.20 14.94
CA LYS A 620 44.02 -16.63 16.19
C LYS A 620 43.15 -15.57 16.86
N GLN A 621 42.02 -15.17 16.29
CA GLN A 621 41.10 -14.29 16.99
C GLN A 621 40.58 -14.97 18.26
N THR A 622 40.23 -14.14 19.25
CA THR A 622 39.78 -14.59 20.56
C THR A 622 38.36 -14.13 20.87
N ILE A 623 37.61 -15.00 21.55
CA ILE A 623 36.29 -14.71 22.10
C ILE A 623 36.43 -14.76 23.61
N ILE A 624 36.13 -13.65 24.30
CA ILE A 624 36.30 -13.55 25.74
C ILE A 624 34.97 -13.28 26.41
N LEU A 625 34.53 -14.19 27.27
CA LEU A 625 33.27 -14.06 28.01
C LEU A 625 33.53 -13.82 29.49
N SER A 626 32.74 -12.95 30.08
CA SER A 626 32.74 -12.64 31.51
C SER A 626 31.33 -12.73 32.09
N ALA A 627 31.22 -13.21 33.33
CA ALA A 627 29.99 -13.12 34.10
C ALA A 627 30.08 -11.90 35.03
N GLU A 628 29.04 -11.08 35.04
CA GLU A 628 29.03 -9.82 35.80
C GLU A 628 29.30 -10.08 37.30
N ASN A 629 30.36 -9.46 37.84
CA ASN A 629 30.79 -9.60 39.24
C ASN A 629 31.05 -11.04 39.71
N MET A 630 31.26 -12.00 38.80
CA MET A 630 31.50 -13.42 39.09
C MET A 630 32.72 -13.93 38.32
N GLU A 631 33.33 -15.01 38.78
CA GLU A 631 34.49 -15.62 38.10
C GLU A 631 34.15 -17.02 37.61
N PHE A 632 34.37 -17.32 36.33
CA PHE A 632 34.32 -18.69 35.82
C PHE A 632 35.44 -19.56 36.42
N GLU A 633 35.05 -20.74 36.90
CA GLU A 633 35.97 -21.75 37.39
C GLU A 633 36.52 -22.61 36.23
N LYS A 634 37.65 -23.28 36.47
CA LYS A 634 38.27 -24.17 35.46
C LYS A 634 37.46 -25.45 35.27
N GLY A 635 37.56 -26.05 34.09
CA GLY A 635 36.93 -27.35 33.80
C GLY A 635 35.90 -27.31 32.66
N ILE A 636 35.57 -26.10 32.19
CA ILE A 636 34.70 -25.86 31.03
C ILE A 636 35.23 -26.61 29.81
N LYS A 637 34.32 -27.17 29.02
CA LYS A 637 34.61 -27.84 27.74
C LYS A 637 33.95 -27.07 26.60
N ALA A 638 34.64 -26.98 25.47
CA ALA A 638 34.09 -26.40 24.24
C ALA A 638 33.94 -27.50 23.17
N GLU A 639 32.78 -27.53 22.53
CA GLU A 639 32.48 -28.39 21.39
C GLU A 639 31.95 -27.54 20.23
N ILE A 640 32.48 -27.73 19.03
CA ILE A 640 31.88 -27.17 17.82
C ILE A 640 30.72 -28.09 17.44
N VAL A 641 29.49 -27.60 17.60
CA VAL A 641 28.26 -28.37 17.30
C VAL A 641 27.76 -28.13 15.88
N GLU A 642 28.20 -27.03 15.25
CA GLU A 642 27.93 -26.69 13.85
C GLU A 642 29.10 -25.86 13.30
N GLY A 643 29.35 -25.96 11.99
CA GLY A 643 30.41 -25.22 11.30
C GLY A 643 31.64 -26.06 10.96
N ASP A 644 32.52 -25.49 10.13
CA ASP A 644 33.71 -26.14 9.57
C ASP A 644 35.04 -25.54 10.01
N GLY A 645 35.03 -24.62 10.99
CA GLY A 645 36.23 -24.08 11.62
C GLY A 645 36.78 -24.95 12.77
N GLU A 646 37.86 -24.50 13.42
CA GLU A 646 38.53 -25.24 14.50
C GLU A 646 38.88 -24.33 15.69
N ILE A 647 38.74 -24.87 16.92
CA ILE A 647 39.16 -24.20 18.16
C ILE A 647 40.59 -24.62 18.49
N LYS A 648 41.49 -23.64 18.60
CA LYS A 648 42.88 -23.87 19.01
C LYS A 648 43.01 -24.15 20.49
N LYS A 649 42.32 -23.34 21.29
CA LYS A 649 42.45 -23.33 22.75
C LYS A 649 41.18 -22.81 23.40
N LEU A 650 40.79 -23.45 24.49
CA LEU A 650 39.91 -22.90 25.51
C LEU A 650 40.75 -22.68 26.77
N ASP A 651 40.67 -21.50 27.37
CA ASP A 651 41.34 -21.17 28.62
C ASP A 651 40.38 -20.45 29.58
N VAL A 652 40.60 -20.64 30.88
CA VAL A 652 39.88 -19.89 31.92
C VAL A 652 40.91 -19.26 32.84
N ASN A 653 41.02 -17.93 32.78
CA ASN A 653 42.02 -17.17 33.51
C ASN A 653 41.38 -15.93 34.16
N LYS A 654 41.63 -15.75 35.46
CA LYS A 654 41.03 -14.67 36.28
C LYS A 654 39.50 -14.57 36.11
N GLY A 655 38.81 -15.70 36.02
CA GLY A 655 37.36 -15.75 35.87
C GLY A 655 36.82 -15.48 34.48
N LEU A 656 37.67 -15.25 33.47
CA LEU A 656 37.28 -15.03 32.08
C LEU A 656 37.45 -16.31 31.25
N ILE A 657 36.46 -16.63 30.43
CA ILE A 657 36.56 -17.68 29.41
C ILE A 657 37.21 -17.07 28.17
N THR A 658 38.26 -17.69 27.64
CA THR A 658 38.90 -17.29 26.39
C THR A 658 38.92 -18.46 25.41
N ILE A 659 38.25 -18.29 24.27
CA ILE A 659 38.28 -19.22 23.13
C ILE A 659 39.21 -18.63 22.08
N THR A 660 40.19 -19.38 21.57
CA THR A 660 41.07 -18.97 20.47
C THR A 660 40.77 -19.80 19.23
N ILE A 661 40.53 -19.16 18.10
CA ILE A 661 40.24 -19.81 16.81
C ILE A 661 41.54 -20.30 16.15
N ASP A 662 41.58 -21.53 15.63
CA ASP A 662 42.73 -22.05 14.86
C ASP A 662 42.56 -21.95 13.34
N SER A 663 41.32 -22.11 12.88
CA SER A 663 40.91 -21.90 11.49
C SER A 663 39.51 -21.30 11.41
N GLU A 664 39.35 -20.33 10.53
CA GLU A 664 38.07 -19.74 10.16
C GLU A 664 37.11 -20.80 9.58
N SER A 665 35.81 -20.55 9.75
CA SER A 665 34.81 -21.30 8.99
C SER A 665 34.83 -20.85 7.53
N SER A 666 34.51 -21.75 6.60
CA SER A 666 34.58 -21.45 5.17
C SER A 666 33.23 -21.54 4.47
N LYS A 667 32.32 -22.35 5.00
CA LYS A 667 31.01 -22.61 4.37
C LYS A 667 29.86 -22.50 5.34
N THR A 668 30.08 -22.87 6.60
CA THR A 668 29.01 -22.95 7.59
C THR A 668 29.48 -22.22 8.84
N PRO A 669 28.76 -21.18 9.30
CA PRO A 669 29.15 -20.44 10.48
C PRO A 669 29.32 -21.38 11.69
N MET A 670 30.30 -21.08 12.55
CA MET A 670 30.56 -21.88 13.74
C MET A 670 29.50 -21.66 14.83
N THR A 671 29.05 -22.75 15.43
CA THR A 671 28.36 -22.74 16.72
C THR A 671 29.19 -23.52 17.73
N ILE A 672 29.67 -22.83 18.77
CA ILE A 672 30.46 -23.39 19.85
C ILE A 672 29.56 -23.54 21.08
N LYS A 673 29.45 -24.77 21.59
CA LYS A 673 28.76 -25.08 22.83
C LYS A 673 29.78 -25.22 23.96
N LEU A 674 29.64 -24.40 24.99
CA LEU A 674 30.39 -24.51 26.24
C LEU A 674 29.57 -25.28 27.27
N THR A 675 30.15 -26.33 27.82
CA THR A 675 29.53 -27.23 28.81
C THR A 675 30.38 -27.30 30.08
N ASP A 676 29.80 -27.83 31.16
CA ASP A 676 30.42 -27.93 32.48
C ASP A 676 30.86 -26.55 33.03
N ALA A 677 30.12 -25.49 32.66
CA ALA A 677 30.36 -24.14 33.16
C ALA A 677 30.00 -24.06 34.65
N SER A 678 30.91 -23.50 35.45
CA SER A 678 30.65 -23.22 36.86
C SER A 678 31.30 -21.92 37.31
N LEU A 679 30.70 -21.29 38.32
CA LEU A 679 31.08 -19.97 38.80
C LEU A 679 31.54 -19.98 40.26
N TYR A 680 32.44 -19.07 40.57
CA TYR A 680 32.73 -18.60 41.92
C TYR A 680 31.87 -17.37 42.22
N LEU A 681 31.03 -17.47 43.26
CA LEU A 681 30.15 -16.40 43.70
C LEU A 681 30.68 -15.82 45.01
N ASP A 682 30.96 -14.51 45.01
CA ASP A 682 31.31 -13.82 46.24
C ASP A 682 30.10 -13.71 47.19
N ARG A 683 30.35 -13.83 48.50
CA ARG A 683 29.31 -13.72 49.56
C ARG A 683 28.67 -12.34 49.64
N THR A 684 29.26 -11.34 49.00
CA THR A 684 28.80 -9.94 49.00
C THR A 684 27.86 -9.63 47.85
N LEU A 685 27.62 -10.56 46.92
CA LEU A 685 26.73 -10.36 45.78
C LEU A 685 25.28 -10.12 46.25
N PRO A 686 24.69 -8.96 45.91
CA PRO A 686 23.26 -8.72 46.13
C PRO A 686 22.35 -9.76 45.46
N ALA A 687 21.11 -9.88 45.94
CA ALA A 687 20.09 -10.57 45.15
C ALA A 687 19.81 -9.78 43.87
N GLY A 688 19.77 -10.47 42.73
CA GLY A 688 19.56 -9.81 41.44
C GLY A 688 19.96 -10.68 40.26
N ASP A 689 19.68 -10.16 39.08
CA ASP A 689 20.12 -10.73 37.81
C ASP A 689 21.50 -10.17 37.45
N TYR A 690 22.35 -11.04 36.91
CA TYR A 690 23.73 -10.76 36.53
C TYR A 690 23.95 -11.19 35.08
N ALA A 691 24.61 -10.33 34.32
CA ALA A 691 24.80 -10.49 32.89
C ALA A 691 25.95 -11.45 32.52
N LEU A 692 25.87 -11.98 31.30
CA LEU A 692 26.98 -12.57 30.55
C LEU A 692 27.35 -11.61 29.42
N SER A 693 28.63 -11.23 29.36
CA SER A 693 29.11 -10.22 28.44
C SER A 693 30.31 -10.70 27.63
N LEU A 694 30.42 -10.21 26.41
CA LEU A 694 31.65 -10.24 25.64
C LEU A 694 32.53 -9.09 26.11
N VAL A 695 33.82 -9.33 26.38
CA VAL A 695 34.74 -8.31 26.91
C VAL A 695 36.00 -8.19 26.06
N LYS A 696 36.66 -7.02 26.12
CA LYS A 696 37.90 -6.76 25.40
C LYS A 696 39.07 -7.64 25.85
N GLY A 697 39.96 -7.94 24.91
CA GLY A 697 41.27 -8.54 25.16
C GLY A 697 42.12 -8.56 23.90
N ASP A 698 43.38 -8.98 24.04
CA ASP A 698 44.34 -9.02 22.93
C ASP A 698 43.87 -9.96 21.81
N GLY A 699 43.65 -9.41 20.61
CA GLY A 699 43.10 -10.13 19.46
C GLY A 699 41.63 -10.55 19.62
N ALA A 700 40.82 -9.82 20.40
CA ALA A 700 39.39 -10.08 20.54
C ALA A 700 38.62 -9.82 19.23
N LEU A 701 37.53 -10.57 19.02
CA LEU A 701 36.66 -10.44 17.83
C LEU A 701 36.09 -9.05 17.60
N MET A 702 35.87 -8.31 18.68
CA MET A 702 35.21 -7.02 18.72
C MET A 702 35.96 -6.17 19.74
N PHE A 703 35.79 -4.84 19.71
CA PHE A 703 36.46 -3.85 20.58
C PHE A 703 37.80 -3.28 20.07
N GLU A 704 38.29 -3.65 18.89
CA GLU A 704 39.44 -2.98 18.25
C GLU A 704 38.98 -1.93 17.23
N THR A 705 38.31 -0.89 17.70
CA THR A 705 38.08 0.32 16.91
C THR A 705 39.20 1.33 17.22
N TYR A 706 40.22 1.26 16.36
CA TYR A 706 41.62 1.74 16.37
C TYR A 706 42.66 1.02 17.26
N ASN A 707 43.78 0.64 16.63
CA ASN A 707 44.99 0.06 17.22
C ASN A 707 46.23 0.72 16.60
N GLY A 708 46.90 1.60 17.35
CA GLY A 708 48.22 2.13 17.01
C GLY A 708 49.35 1.30 17.61
N GLU A 709 49.29 -0.03 17.48
CA GLU A 709 50.20 -1.07 18.01
C GLU A 709 50.54 -1.06 19.53
N ASP A 710 50.37 0.01 20.32
CA ASP A 710 51.20 0.18 21.55
C ASP A 710 50.67 1.00 22.77
N GLY A 711 49.39 1.38 22.88
CA GLY A 711 48.89 2.02 24.13
C GLY A 711 47.94 3.19 23.93
N ASN A 712 46.65 2.86 23.91
CA ASN A 712 45.52 3.78 23.74
C ASN A 712 45.50 4.95 24.73
N ASP A 713 45.29 6.16 24.21
CA ASP A 713 44.72 7.30 24.93
C ASP A 713 43.70 8.02 24.02
N PRO A 714 42.38 7.76 24.15
CA PRO A 714 41.34 8.41 23.35
C PRO A 714 41.03 9.83 23.87
N SER A 715 42.06 10.66 24.09
CA SER A 715 41.90 12.02 24.64
C SER A 715 42.41 13.15 23.75
N ASN A 716 42.72 12.90 22.47
CA ASN A 716 42.95 13.99 21.50
C ASN A 716 41.87 14.04 20.42
N ASP A 717 41.37 15.25 20.19
CA ASP A 717 40.14 15.64 19.48
C ASP A 717 40.04 15.28 17.98
N LYS A 718 40.71 14.23 17.49
CA LYS A 718 40.75 13.83 16.06
C LYS A 718 40.85 12.32 15.75
N GLU A 719 40.72 11.41 16.73
CA GLU A 719 40.89 9.95 16.49
C GLU A 719 39.54 9.21 16.37
N PHE A 720 39.40 8.40 15.31
CA PHE A 720 38.25 7.54 15.00
C PHE A 720 38.32 6.25 15.84
N GLY A 721 37.16 5.75 16.30
CA GLY A 721 37.06 4.58 17.19
C GLY A 721 36.01 4.69 18.30
N PHE A 722 35.44 3.57 18.78
CA PHE A 722 34.53 3.54 19.94
C PHE A 722 35.24 3.00 21.19
N ASP A 723 35.06 3.67 22.33
CA ASP A 723 35.54 3.22 23.65
C ASP A 723 34.50 2.28 24.28
N VAL A 724 34.49 1.03 23.83
CA VAL A 724 33.61 -0.02 24.35
C VAL A 724 34.48 -1.17 24.84
N ASP A 725 34.40 -1.48 26.14
CA ASP A 725 35.17 -2.54 26.78
C ASP A 725 34.39 -3.84 26.96
N GLU A 726 33.06 -3.75 26.89
CA GLU A 726 32.12 -4.81 27.23
C GLU A 726 30.81 -4.65 26.43
N VAL A 727 30.33 -5.75 25.84
CA VAL A 727 28.97 -5.85 25.26
C VAL A 727 28.19 -6.90 26.02
N VAL A 728 27.09 -6.49 26.64
CA VAL A 728 26.17 -7.41 27.34
C VAL A 728 25.43 -8.27 26.32
N MET A 729 25.65 -9.58 26.36
CA MET A 729 25.03 -10.53 25.42
C MET A 729 23.78 -11.18 26.00
N VAL A 730 23.81 -11.55 27.28
CA VAL A 730 22.66 -12.12 28.01
C VAL A 730 22.50 -11.35 29.31
N LYS A 731 21.41 -10.60 29.48
CA LYS A 731 21.22 -9.70 30.62
C LYS A 731 21.01 -10.41 31.95
N ASP A 732 20.42 -11.60 31.94
CA ASP A 732 20.02 -12.36 33.12
C ASP A 732 20.53 -13.80 33.08
N TYR A 733 21.81 -13.97 32.75
CA TYR A 733 22.46 -15.28 32.71
C TYR A 733 22.37 -16.00 34.06
N VAL A 734 22.60 -15.26 35.16
CA VAL A 734 22.53 -15.80 36.52
C VAL A 734 21.62 -14.93 37.38
N THR A 735 20.71 -15.57 38.12
CA THR A 735 19.97 -14.90 39.21
C THR A 735 20.49 -15.38 40.53
N VAL A 736 21.07 -14.46 41.30
CA VAL A 736 21.37 -14.68 42.69
C VAL A 736 20.08 -14.54 43.48
N ALA A 737 19.56 -15.67 43.94
CA ALA A 737 18.50 -15.68 44.93
C ALA A 737 19.13 -15.64 46.32
N THR A 738 18.82 -14.61 47.11
CA THR A 738 19.02 -14.72 48.57
C THR A 738 18.07 -15.81 49.03
N ALA A 739 18.59 -17.02 49.23
CA ALA A 739 17.81 -18.15 49.68
C ALA A 739 17.00 -17.74 50.92
N GLY A 740 15.69 -17.55 50.73
CA GLY A 740 14.75 -17.60 51.83
C GLY A 740 14.67 -19.05 52.29
N ARG A 741 15.66 -19.51 53.06
CA ARG A 741 15.54 -20.61 54.03
C ARG A 741 14.75 -21.85 53.52
N ASP A 742 15.21 -22.50 52.45
CA ASP A 742 14.69 -23.80 51.98
C ASP A 742 15.69 -24.95 52.21
N GLN A 743 16.35 -24.93 53.36
CA GLN A 743 16.98 -26.11 53.98
C GLN A 743 16.41 -26.29 55.39
N GLY A 744 15.08 -26.24 55.48
CA GLY A 744 14.32 -26.54 56.68
C GLY A 744 13.84 -27.99 56.67
N THR A 745 13.98 -28.69 57.79
CA THR A 745 13.73 -30.13 58.00
C THR A 745 12.58 -30.69 57.14
N THR A 746 12.90 -31.48 56.11
CA THR A 746 11.91 -32.32 55.42
C THR A 746 11.55 -33.51 56.31
N PHE A 747 10.26 -33.80 56.42
CA PHE A 747 9.78 -34.98 57.13
C PHE A 747 9.82 -36.21 56.22
N THR A 748 9.76 -37.41 56.80
CA THR A 748 9.76 -38.67 56.01
C THR A 748 8.40 -39.37 56.01
N THR A 749 7.46 -38.90 56.83
CA THR A 749 6.14 -39.50 57.00
C THR A 749 5.24 -39.28 55.77
N ASN A 750 4.71 -40.38 55.24
CA ASN A 750 3.73 -40.38 54.17
C ASN A 750 2.32 -40.16 54.72
N VAL A 751 1.56 -39.24 54.11
CA VAL A 751 0.16 -38.98 54.49
C VAL A 751 -0.74 -39.12 53.28
N VAL A 752 -1.78 -39.95 53.40
CA VAL A 752 -2.83 -40.13 52.39
C VAL A 752 -4.18 -39.75 52.99
N VAL A 753 -4.85 -38.79 52.38
CA VAL A 753 -6.18 -38.31 52.79
C VAL A 753 -7.19 -38.57 51.68
N THR A 754 -8.21 -39.38 51.97
CA THR A 754 -9.33 -39.63 51.05
C THR A 754 -10.44 -38.60 51.29
N ILE A 755 -10.96 -37.99 50.23
CA ILE A 755 -12.10 -37.07 50.32
C ILE A 755 -13.33 -37.81 50.88
N ASP A 756 -14.10 -37.13 51.74
CA ASP A 756 -15.32 -37.62 52.40
C ASP A 756 -15.10 -38.80 53.40
N SER A 757 -13.84 -39.13 53.72
CA SER A 757 -13.46 -40.17 54.70
C SER A 757 -13.30 -39.58 56.10
N ASP A 758 -13.73 -40.31 57.13
CA ASP A 758 -13.52 -39.99 58.56
C ASP A 758 -12.13 -40.43 59.07
N LYS A 759 -11.25 -40.87 58.17
CA LYS A 759 -9.89 -41.33 58.45
C LYS A 759 -8.89 -40.88 57.39
N MET A 760 -7.65 -40.68 57.81
CA MET A 760 -6.47 -40.57 56.95
C MET A 760 -5.48 -41.70 57.26
N ILE A 761 -4.56 -41.95 56.34
CA ILE A 761 -3.47 -42.91 56.51
C ILE A 761 -2.18 -42.13 56.73
N VAL A 762 -1.47 -42.43 57.82
CA VAL A 762 -0.17 -41.82 58.19
C VAL A 762 0.84 -42.95 58.35
N ASP A 763 1.85 -43.03 57.49
CA ASP A 763 2.82 -44.14 57.42
C ASP A 763 2.17 -45.54 57.45
N GLY A 764 1.05 -45.68 56.74
CA GLY A 764 0.28 -46.93 56.66
C GLY A 764 -0.64 -47.22 57.85
N GLN A 765 -0.69 -46.36 58.88
CA GLN A 765 -1.59 -46.46 60.03
C GLN A 765 -2.84 -45.58 59.82
N GLU A 766 -4.01 -46.08 60.21
CA GLU A 766 -5.25 -45.28 60.19
C GLU A 766 -5.28 -44.28 61.37
N VAL A 767 -5.50 -43.01 61.06
CA VAL A 767 -5.71 -41.91 62.02
C VAL A 767 -7.08 -41.30 61.77
N ALA A 768 -7.88 -41.13 62.84
CA ALA A 768 -9.21 -40.54 62.74
C ALA A 768 -9.13 -39.03 62.41
N LEU A 769 -9.99 -38.59 61.49
CA LEU A 769 -10.22 -37.18 61.20
C LEU A 769 -11.48 -36.72 61.93
N ASP A 770 -11.39 -35.59 62.62
CA ASP A 770 -12.54 -34.97 63.28
C ASP A 770 -13.50 -34.30 62.28
N VAL A 771 -12.99 -33.84 61.13
CA VAL A 771 -13.77 -33.37 59.99
C VAL A 771 -13.14 -33.92 58.70
N PRO A 772 -13.93 -34.53 57.79
CA PRO A 772 -13.41 -35.09 56.54
C PRO A 772 -12.88 -33.99 55.61
N ALA A 773 -11.86 -34.34 54.80
CA ALA A 773 -11.46 -33.53 53.65
C ALA A 773 -12.59 -33.47 52.61
N PHE A 774 -12.70 -32.36 51.89
CA PHE A 774 -13.78 -32.14 50.92
C PHE A 774 -13.28 -31.49 49.62
N LEU A 775 -14.11 -31.51 48.59
CA LEU A 775 -13.87 -30.76 47.35
C LEU A 775 -14.62 -29.43 47.41
N SER A 776 -13.92 -28.30 47.24
CA SER A 776 -14.56 -26.98 47.19
C SER A 776 -15.47 -26.83 45.96
N ALA A 777 -16.33 -25.80 45.97
CA ALA A 777 -17.17 -25.46 44.81
C ALA A 777 -16.34 -25.21 43.53
N ASP A 778 -15.11 -24.74 43.70
CA ASP A 778 -14.14 -24.48 42.61
C ASP A 778 -13.29 -25.71 42.27
N GLY A 779 -13.65 -26.90 42.76
CA GLY A 779 -12.98 -28.16 42.43
C GLY A 779 -11.62 -28.35 43.12
N ARG A 780 -11.33 -27.66 44.23
CA ARG A 780 -10.07 -27.80 44.97
C ARG A 780 -10.21 -28.82 46.10
N THR A 781 -9.23 -29.70 46.23
CA THR A 781 -9.13 -30.61 47.39
C THR A 781 -8.72 -29.84 48.63
N MET A 782 -9.64 -29.71 49.57
CA MET A 782 -9.47 -28.95 50.81
C MET A 782 -9.14 -29.91 51.96
N LEU A 783 -7.97 -29.73 52.58
CA LEU A 783 -7.48 -30.58 53.67
C LEU A 783 -7.60 -29.89 55.03
N PRO A 784 -7.95 -30.61 56.11
CA PRO A 784 -8.00 -30.07 57.45
C PRO A 784 -6.59 -29.75 57.94
N VAL A 785 -6.28 -28.45 58.08
CA VAL A 785 -4.92 -27.95 58.35
C VAL A 785 -4.34 -28.58 59.61
N ARG A 786 -5.10 -28.54 60.72
CA ARG A 786 -4.62 -29.06 62.01
C ARG A 786 -4.32 -30.55 61.98
N ALA A 787 -5.24 -31.38 61.49
CA ALA A 787 -5.06 -32.83 61.51
C ALA A 787 -3.84 -33.27 60.68
N VAL A 788 -3.68 -32.69 59.48
CA VAL A 788 -2.54 -33.01 58.60
C VAL A 788 -1.23 -32.51 59.19
N THR A 789 -1.18 -31.29 59.73
CA THR A 789 0.03 -30.76 60.36
C THR A 789 0.38 -31.55 61.64
N GLU A 790 -0.58 -31.88 62.49
CA GLU A 790 -0.35 -32.68 63.71
C GLU A 790 0.20 -34.07 63.39
N ALA A 791 -0.34 -34.74 62.37
CA ALA A 791 0.15 -36.05 61.92
C ALA A 791 1.59 -36.05 61.42
N LEU A 792 2.05 -34.91 60.93
CA LEU A 792 3.40 -34.74 60.39
C LEU A 792 4.38 -34.17 61.43
N SER A 793 3.88 -33.55 62.50
CA SER A 793 4.71 -32.84 63.48
C SER A 793 5.45 -33.81 64.40
N ASP A 794 6.64 -33.39 64.85
CA ASP A 794 7.37 -34.12 65.88
C ASP A 794 6.50 -34.26 67.14
N PRO A 795 6.44 -35.44 67.80
CA PRO A 795 5.65 -35.65 69.02
C PRO A 795 5.96 -34.68 70.17
N SER A 796 7.11 -34.00 70.16
CA SER A 796 7.49 -32.95 71.11
C SER A 796 6.83 -31.59 70.83
N ASN A 797 6.29 -31.37 69.63
CA ASN A 797 5.52 -30.18 69.28
C ASN A 797 4.06 -30.33 69.74
N THR A 798 3.76 -29.84 70.94
CA THR A 798 2.42 -29.97 71.54
C THR A 798 1.39 -29.00 70.96
N GLN A 799 1.78 -28.03 70.12
CA GLN A 799 0.89 -27.05 69.49
C GLN A 799 1.38 -26.65 68.07
N PRO A 800 1.26 -27.55 67.08
CA PRO A 800 1.74 -27.28 65.72
C PRO A 800 0.86 -26.33 64.91
N VAL A 801 -0.40 -26.12 65.32
CA VAL A 801 -1.33 -25.17 64.69
C VAL A 801 -2.07 -24.35 65.75
N ASP A 802 -1.90 -23.03 65.70
CA ASP A 802 -2.49 -22.08 66.64
C ASP A 802 -3.21 -20.92 65.93
N TRP A 803 -4.04 -20.20 66.66
CA TRP A 803 -4.61 -18.92 66.25
C TRP A 803 -3.86 -17.78 66.94
N ILE A 804 -3.62 -16.67 66.24
CA ILE A 804 -2.98 -15.52 66.90
C ILE A 804 -3.90 -14.98 68.01
N ALA A 805 -3.37 -14.93 69.24
CA ALA A 805 -4.05 -14.32 70.37
C ALA A 805 -4.40 -12.85 70.07
N GLY A 806 -5.71 -12.53 70.04
CA GLY A 806 -6.22 -11.19 69.73
C GLY A 806 -6.55 -10.93 68.25
N ASN A 807 -6.25 -11.86 67.34
CA ASN A 807 -6.69 -11.81 65.95
C ASN A 807 -7.14 -13.20 65.46
N PRO A 808 -8.40 -13.61 65.76
CA PRO A 808 -8.91 -14.94 65.45
C PRO A 808 -9.10 -15.20 63.94
N GLY A 809 -8.72 -14.27 63.07
CA GLY A 809 -8.68 -14.46 61.63
C GLY A 809 -7.37 -15.03 61.11
N THR A 810 -6.31 -15.15 61.93
CA THR A 810 -4.98 -15.59 61.46
C THR A 810 -4.58 -16.95 62.04
N ILE A 811 -4.38 -17.91 61.14
CA ILE A 811 -3.89 -19.27 61.41
C ILE A 811 -2.36 -19.24 61.38
N MET A 812 -1.74 -19.89 62.37
CA MET A 812 -0.30 -20.05 62.50
C MET A 812 0.05 -21.54 62.47
N ILE A 813 1.01 -21.93 61.64
CA ILE A 813 1.56 -23.29 61.57
C ILE A 813 3.03 -23.21 61.99
N TYR A 814 3.40 -24.04 62.96
CA TYR A 814 4.76 -24.21 63.45
C TYR A 814 5.24 -25.60 63.07
N TYR A 815 6.13 -25.67 62.08
CA TYR A 815 6.58 -26.95 61.54
C TYR A 815 8.08 -26.96 61.28
N GLY A 816 8.84 -27.74 62.06
CA GLY A 816 10.30 -27.68 62.03
C GLY A 816 10.81 -26.26 62.34
N ASP A 817 11.59 -25.69 61.43
CA ASP A 817 12.06 -24.30 61.47
C ASP A 817 11.11 -23.31 60.74
N LYS A 818 9.95 -23.79 60.25
CA LYS A 818 9.00 -22.98 59.48
C LYS A 818 7.94 -22.30 60.35
N THR A 819 8.00 -20.98 60.24
CA THR A 819 7.07 -19.89 60.55
C THR A 819 5.90 -19.62 59.61
N VAL A 820 4.81 -20.41 59.50
CA VAL A 820 3.76 -20.07 58.51
C VAL A 820 2.59 -19.33 59.13
N SER A 821 2.24 -18.15 58.58
CA SER A 821 1.04 -17.39 58.95
C SER A 821 0.12 -17.19 57.75
N MET A 822 -1.19 -17.30 57.94
CA MET A 822 -2.18 -17.04 56.90
C MET A 822 -3.46 -16.48 57.51
N THR A 823 -4.13 -15.57 56.81
CA THR A 823 -5.36 -14.93 57.30
C THR A 823 -6.57 -15.41 56.50
N LEU A 824 -7.68 -15.71 57.18
CA LEU A 824 -8.95 -16.07 56.54
C LEU A 824 -9.36 -15.02 55.51
N GLY A 825 -9.75 -15.48 54.32
CA GLY A 825 -10.11 -14.61 53.20
C GLY A 825 -8.93 -13.99 52.43
N SER A 826 -7.68 -14.12 52.92
CA SER A 826 -6.47 -13.71 52.18
C SER A 826 -5.97 -14.85 51.29
N THR A 827 -5.59 -14.54 50.05
CA THR A 827 -4.91 -15.48 49.14
C THR A 827 -3.38 -15.38 49.24
N THR A 828 -2.85 -14.79 50.31
CA THR A 828 -1.41 -14.72 50.59
C THR A 828 -1.15 -15.30 51.98
N MET A 829 -0.24 -16.28 52.04
CA MET A 829 0.37 -16.75 53.29
C MET A 829 1.78 -16.19 53.41
N TYR A 830 2.35 -16.24 54.61
CA TYR A 830 3.73 -15.85 54.86
C TYR A 830 4.49 -17.03 55.44
N ILE A 831 5.55 -17.49 54.78
CA ILE A 831 6.44 -18.53 55.27
C ILE A 831 7.71 -17.85 55.77
N ASN A 832 8.00 -17.97 57.06
CA ASN A 832 9.13 -17.29 57.72
C ASN A 832 9.16 -15.76 57.49
N GLY A 833 7.98 -15.15 57.32
CA GLY A 833 7.81 -13.73 57.01
C GLY A 833 7.83 -13.38 55.51
N THR A 834 8.15 -14.32 54.62
CA THR A 834 8.13 -14.13 53.16
C THR A 834 6.73 -14.36 52.60
N PRO A 835 6.13 -13.42 51.84
CA PRO A 835 4.81 -13.60 51.23
C PRO A 835 4.84 -14.66 50.12
N VAL A 836 3.88 -15.59 50.16
CA VAL A 836 3.69 -16.66 49.19
C VAL A 836 2.22 -16.67 48.75
N PRO A 837 1.92 -16.62 47.44
CA PRO A 837 0.55 -16.68 46.95
C PRO A 837 -0.04 -18.09 47.12
N MET A 838 -1.30 -18.15 47.55
CA MET A 838 -2.09 -19.38 47.65
C MET A 838 -3.11 -19.46 46.52
N THR A 839 -3.49 -20.68 46.15
CA THR A 839 -4.49 -20.89 45.09
C THR A 839 -5.91 -20.53 45.50
N THR A 840 -6.23 -20.61 46.79
CA THR A 840 -7.51 -20.16 47.38
C THR A 840 -7.28 -19.76 48.83
N ALA A 841 -8.05 -18.80 49.33
CA ALA A 841 -7.96 -18.40 50.73
C ALA A 841 -8.33 -19.55 51.68
N PRO A 842 -7.73 -19.64 52.88
CA PRO A 842 -8.14 -20.61 53.88
C PRO A 842 -9.58 -20.34 54.33
N VAL A 843 -10.34 -21.42 54.55
CA VAL A 843 -11.76 -21.37 54.91
C VAL A 843 -12.01 -22.11 56.22
N ILE A 844 -13.09 -21.76 56.91
CA ILE A 844 -13.55 -22.46 58.11
C ILE A 844 -14.80 -23.27 57.78
N VAL A 845 -14.75 -24.57 58.05
CA VAL A 845 -15.88 -25.49 57.91
C VAL A 845 -15.95 -26.33 59.19
N ASN A 846 -17.13 -26.37 59.83
CA ASN A 846 -17.36 -27.10 61.10
C ASN A 846 -16.29 -26.79 62.17
N ASP A 847 -16.00 -25.50 62.39
CA ASP A 847 -14.99 -25.03 63.36
C ASP A 847 -13.56 -25.56 63.11
N ARG A 848 -13.23 -25.92 61.86
CA ARG A 848 -11.88 -26.33 61.42
C ARG A 848 -11.42 -25.53 60.22
N ALA A 849 -10.12 -25.21 60.21
CA ALA A 849 -9.45 -24.54 59.11
C ALA A 849 -9.08 -25.52 58.01
N PHE A 850 -9.37 -25.13 56.77
CA PHE A 850 -9.05 -25.88 55.57
C PHE A 850 -8.22 -25.06 54.60
N LEU A 851 -7.28 -25.74 53.95
CA LEU A 851 -6.41 -25.15 52.94
C LEU A 851 -6.32 -26.09 51.73
N PRO A 852 -6.19 -25.58 50.50
CA PRO A 852 -5.97 -26.44 49.34
C PRO A 852 -4.72 -27.30 49.51
N MET A 853 -4.77 -28.56 49.09
CA MET A 853 -3.70 -29.54 49.33
C MET A 853 -2.31 -29.07 48.90
N ARG A 854 -2.19 -28.36 47.77
CA ARG A 854 -0.89 -27.88 47.26
C ARG A 854 -0.34 -26.75 48.13
N ASP A 855 -1.20 -25.84 48.55
CA ASP A 855 -0.82 -24.73 49.41
C ASP A 855 -0.41 -25.24 50.81
N LEU A 856 -1.12 -26.25 51.33
CA LEU A 856 -0.75 -26.92 52.59
C LEU A 856 0.57 -27.68 52.47
N GLY A 857 0.78 -28.44 51.39
CA GLY A 857 2.05 -29.14 51.17
C GLY A 857 3.23 -28.17 51.08
N ARG A 858 3.08 -27.06 50.35
CA ARG A 858 4.08 -25.98 50.28
C ARG A 858 4.34 -25.31 51.63
N ALA A 859 3.29 -25.04 52.40
CA ALA A 859 3.42 -24.50 53.76
C ALA A 859 4.25 -25.44 54.67
N LEU A 860 4.17 -26.75 54.46
CA LEU A 860 4.90 -27.76 55.21
C LEU A 860 6.27 -28.11 54.61
N GLY A 861 6.68 -27.46 53.51
CA GLY A 861 7.99 -27.63 52.89
C GLY A 861 8.08 -28.71 51.81
N LEU A 862 6.95 -29.16 51.25
CA LEU A 862 6.93 -30.08 50.11
C LEU A 862 7.03 -29.33 48.77
N SER A 863 7.77 -29.91 47.84
CA SER A 863 7.78 -29.53 46.43
C SER A 863 6.59 -30.16 45.69
N ASP A 864 6.24 -29.62 44.51
CA ASP A 864 5.05 -30.09 43.77
C ASP A 864 5.11 -31.55 43.31
N ASN A 865 6.31 -32.13 43.18
CA ASN A 865 6.53 -33.56 42.85
C ASN A 865 6.33 -34.50 44.05
N GLN A 866 6.21 -33.96 45.26
CA GLN A 866 5.93 -34.71 46.49
C GLN A 866 4.44 -34.64 46.89
N ILE A 867 3.61 -33.98 46.05
CA ILE A 867 2.19 -33.75 46.30
C ILE A 867 1.39 -34.34 45.13
N GLU A 868 0.65 -35.42 45.38
CA GLU A 868 -0.08 -36.15 44.35
C GLU A 868 -1.59 -36.16 44.63
N TRP A 869 -2.37 -36.00 43.56
CA TRP A 869 -3.83 -36.14 43.60
C TRP A 869 -4.26 -37.25 42.65
N ASP A 870 -4.91 -38.29 43.19
CA ASP A 870 -5.58 -39.33 42.39
C ASP A 870 -7.08 -39.03 42.32
N ALA A 871 -7.53 -38.63 41.13
CA ALA A 871 -8.93 -38.30 40.89
C ALA A 871 -9.86 -39.52 40.94
N THR A 872 -9.37 -40.72 40.62
CA THR A 872 -10.16 -41.96 40.61
C THR A 872 -10.38 -42.46 42.03
N ALA A 873 -9.31 -42.49 42.83
CA ALA A 873 -9.36 -42.87 44.24
C ALA A 873 -9.89 -41.74 45.15
N ARG A 874 -9.96 -40.50 44.64
CA ARG A 874 -10.27 -39.28 45.39
C ARG A 874 -9.32 -39.10 46.58
N THR A 875 -8.03 -39.33 46.37
CA THR A 875 -6.99 -39.29 47.43
C THR A 875 -5.94 -38.22 47.16
N ALA A 876 -5.64 -37.43 48.19
CA ALA A 876 -4.50 -36.53 48.25
C ALA A 876 -3.36 -37.21 49.02
N THR A 877 -2.18 -37.25 48.41
CA THR A 877 -0.99 -37.89 48.97
C THR A 877 0.13 -36.88 49.13
N PHE A 878 0.70 -36.82 50.33
CA PHE A 878 1.96 -36.15 50.64
C PHE A 878 3.03 -37.22 50.80
N ASN A 879 3.94 -37.29 49.83
CA ASN A 879 5.00 -38.28 49.79
C ASN A 879 6.38 -37.58 49.78
N PRO A 880 6.96 -37.29 50.94
CA PRO A 880 8.24 -36.57 51.00
C PRO A 880 9.43 -37.41 50.53
N VAL A 881 9.31 -38.75 50.49
CA VAL A 881 10.34 -39.68 49.99
C VAL A 881 9.95 -40.12 48.59
N ALA A 882 10.19 -39.27 47.59
CA ALA A 882 10.07 -39.70 46.21
C ALA A 882 11.29 -40.58 45.86
N GLU A 883 11.07 -41.86 45.54
CA GLU A 883 12.06 -42.67 44.83
C GLU A 883 12.40 -41.95 43.51
N ALA A 884 13.69 -41.74 43.25
CA ALA A 884 14.17 -41.22 41.98
C ALA A 884 13.63 -42.11 40.85
N LYS A 885 12.83 -41.53 39.96
CA LYS A 885 12.40 -42.14 38.71
C LYS A 885 13.06 -41.45 37.54
#